data_AF-A0A8H3ZS75-F1
#
_entry.id   AF-A0A8H3ZS75-F1
#
_cell.length_a   1.000
_cell.length_b   1.000
_cell.length_c   1.000
_cell.angle_alpha   90.00
_cell.angle_beta   90.00
_cell.angle_gamma   90.00
#
_symmetry.space_group_name_H-M   'P 1'
#
loop_
_entity.id
_entity.type
_entity.pdbx_description
1 polymer ?
#
loop_
_entity_poly.entity_id
_entity_poly.type
_entity_poly.pdbx_seq_one_letter_code
_entity_poly.pdbx_strand_id
1 'polypeptide(L)'
;MSNNPFAVQLQQHVDDYVQRHTCRGVDGFGKERDFVPQRALTEFWTLAKITATFCHGQNTSVFHNADDIMNHYIVIFSILVLTSGVQHLELFTEEDINDTSLPLDSIPESYRESCHNEVFENFLKAQWKFCPLPFSVGLNPKPSKKKLSPEMIIPISPTAKRKINPEADEDNDTAVLYIVDFHPKSTLLTIPLVFKEYLKPGQVSQKLFDNEWAMYTQLKEDAFNHIVRYHGSFQCLDRRTIVLEYAPGGDLLSFFKNRKPPRADYQRKQFWLNIIGLLEGLAAIDDLTRYCEDDDQSREMWHLKGTHQDIRPQNILICGEPSDDDYSVPFKFADMGLAHIRKVKNHGIDRFAVDHFGNGMYSAPEAFRDDGGIKTIRHKSDVYSLGGILSEALIWMIWGEKGREAYQAERVRATREIRLRGGYHEGAFHDGDGLLHVVEEWHQRAVEITGGKAEALSQVIIKFMLAADPDRRYTAAQAFQAFATAIPTLESDNITQNYIDEGSQSETSSEPPITIDQIWKDCFEPGIRTTNNFGRKFWFNSDIDPLRVFPALEDTLSRLKGNSGRNQIFILDDSISMKPHRDQVARTCRVLIKLLKKGHVDPDKEFELYFASKGRLIKAKNGTDIQTAVEKHDFSKRRCEMRSILDQVASRVMEQRQPVSLYVLTNGHWDIRNPSSICSVEKPIERLVKHIVEKNEQANWAMVQFIGFYKDPPSEADRYGKARLKYLDNDLGLESDIVDTRNAKKDIPIQVLMRVLAARILLRIQIRWTL
;
A
#
# COMPACT_ATOMS: atom_id res chain seq x y z
N MET A 1 27.85 49.31 24.65
CA MET A 1 26.69 49.66 25.50
C MET A 1 26.89 49.33 26.99
N SER A 2 28.12 49.36 27.53
CA SER A 2 28.43 48.59 28.75
C SER A 2 28.03 49.17 30.11
N ASN A 3 27.15 50.19 30.25
CA ASN A 3 26.78 50.69 31.58
C ASN A 3 25.41 51.42 31.72
N ASN A 4 24.40 51.14 30.88
CA ASN A 4 23.03 51.68 31.11
C ASN A 4 22.17 50.65 31.88
N PRO A 5 21.79 50.90 33.15
CA PRO A 5 21.00 49.97 33.96
C PRO A 5 19.65 49.60 33.35
N PHE A 6 19.03 50.55 32.63
CA PHE A 6 17.75 50.31 31.98
C PHE A 6 17.88 49.38 30.77
N ALA A 7 18.94 49.54 29.97
CA ALA A 7 19.20 48.66 28.84
C ALA A 7 19.43 47.20 29.29
N VAL A 8 20.15 47.01 30.40
CA VAL A 8 20.37 45.68 31.01
C VAL A 8 19.06 45.08 31.53
N GLN A 9 18.24 45.86 32.24
CA GLN A 9 16.93 45.41 32.73
C GLN A 9 15.98 45.05 31.59
N LEU A 10 15.96 45.84 30.51
CA LEU A 10 15.14 45.57 29.34
C LEU A 10 15.62 44.31 28.62
N GLN A 11 16.93 44.16 28.39
CA GLN A 11 17.50 42.95 27.78
C GLN A 11 17.13 41.71 28.59
N GLN A 12 17.24 41.76 29.93
CA GLN A 12 16.78 40.69 30.81
C GLN A 12 15.29 40.41 30.68
N HIS A 13 14.45 41.47 30.58
CA HIS A 13 13.01 41.30 30.42
C HIS A 13 12.63 40.65 29.09
N VAL A 14 13.32 41.01 28.01
CA VAL A 14 13.15 40.41 26.68
C VAL A 14 13.62 38.95 26.70
N ASP A 15 14.79 38.67 27.27
CA ASP A 15 15.32 37.30 27.37
C ASP A 15 14.36 36.42 28.19
N ASP A 16 13.94 36.87 29.37
CA ASP A 16 12.93 36.20 30.19
C ASP A 16 11.64 35.88 29.41
N TYR A 17 11.13 36.84 28.65
CA TYR A 17 9.94 36.64 27.84
C TYR A 17 10.19 35.62 26.73
N VAL A 18 11.32 35.73 26.01
CA VAL A 18 11.74 34.82 24.95
C VAL A 18 11.89 33.40 25.49
N GLN A 19 12.53 33.21 26.64
CA GLN A 19 12.67 31.88 27.27
C GLN A 19 11.30 31.27 27.59
N ARG A 20 10.36 32.05 28.14
CA ARG A 20 8.99 31.55 28.44
C ARG A 20 8.16 31.21 27.19
N HIS A 21 8.49 31.80 26.05
CA HIS A 21 7.77 31.59 24.78
C HIS A 21 8.56 30.75 23.76
N THR A 22 9.72 30.23 24.16
CA THR A 22 10.52 29.32 23.35
C THR A 22 9.77 28.01 23.12
N CYS A 23 9.79 27.55 21.89
CA CYS A 23 9.15 26.33 21.40
C CYS A 23 10.21 25.38 20.82
N ARG A 24 9.86 24.11 20.64
CA ARG A 24 10.76 23.09 20.07
C ARG A 24 10.38 22.78 18.63
N GLY A 25 11.37 22.82 17.75
CA GLY A 25 11.29 22.44 16.34
C GLY A 25 12.42 21.47 15.99
N VAL A 26 12.54 21.14 14.71
CA VAL A 26 13.58 20.25 14.19
C VAL A 26 14.33 20.95 13.05
N ASP A 27 15.66 20.93 13.08
CA ASP A 27 16.49 21.48 12.01
C ASP A 27 16.66 20.49 10.84
N GLY A 28 17.34 20.93 9.77
CA GLY A 28 17.61 20.10 8.58
C GLY A 28 18.46 18.86 8.86
N PHE A 29 19.16 18.80 9.99
CA PHE A 29 19.92 17.62 10.45
C PHE A 29 19.09 16.65 11.28
N GLY A 30 17.80 16.94 11.49
CA GLY A 30 16.94 16.15 12.36
C GLY A 30 17.19 16.40 13.85
N LYS A 31 17.93 17.45 14.23
CA LYS A 31 18.19 17.78 15.62
C LYS A 31 17.11 18.70 16.15
N GLU A 32 16.70 18.44 17.38
CA GLU A 32 15.76 19.33 18.06
C GLU A 32 16.43 20.68 18.36
N ARG A 33 15.75 21.77 17.99
CA ARG A 33 16.21 23.14 18.21
C ARG A 33 15.11 23.99 18.82
N ASP A 34 15.56 24.97 19.60
CA ASP A 34 14.69 25.99 20.16
C ASP A 34 14.40 27.06 19.13
N PHE A 35 13.14 27.45 19.00
CA PHE A 35 12.72 28.58 18.19
C PHE A 35 11.70 29.45 18.91
N VAL A 36 11.52 30.67 18.45
CA VAL A 36 10.52 31.63 18.94
C VAL A 36 9.57 31.94 17.79
N PRO A 37 8.26 31.67 17.92
CA PRO A 37 7.29 32.07 16.91
C PRO A 37 7.27 33.59 16.75
N GLN A 38 7.21 34.09 15.51
CA GLN A 38 7.15 35.54 15.23
C GLN A 38 5.97 36.21 15.96
N ARG A 39 4.83 35.50 16.08
CA ARG A 39 3.67 35.95 16.83
C ARG A 39 3.99 36.33 18.29
N ALA A 40 4.90 35.61 18.94
CA ALA A 40 5.32 35.91 20.31
C ALA A 40 6.08 37.24 20.37
N LEU A 41 6.89 37.56 19.35
CA LEU A 41 7.60 38.84 19.28
C LEU A 41 6.63 40.01 19.08
N THR A 42 5.64 39.84 18.18
CA THR A 42 4.62 40.87 17.93
C THR A 42 3.66 41.06 19.12
N GLU A 43 3.43 40.04 19.94
CA GLU A 43 2.64 40.15 21.18
C GLU A 43 3.44 40.83 22.31
N PHE A 44 4.77 40.64 22.33
CA PHE A 44 5.63 41.26 23.33
C PHE A 44 5.84 42.75 23.07
N TRP A 45 6.23 43.11 21.86
CA TRP A 45 6.62 44.46 21.52
C TRP A 45 5.41 45.36 21.29
N THR A 46 5.43 46.52 21.92
CA THR A 46 4.45 47.59 21.72
C THR A 46 5.16 48.87 21.32
N LEU A 47 4.47 49.81 20.69
CA LEU A 47 5.05 51.11 20.32
C LEU A 47 5.71 51.78 21.53
N ALA A 48 5.06 51.73 22.70
CA ALA A 48 5.61 52.28 23.94
C ALA A 48 6.92 51.59 24.37
N LYS A 49 6.99 50.25 24.28
CA LYS A 49 8.21 49.49 24.62
C LYS A 49 9.35 49.78 23.65
N ILE A 50 9.06 49.84 22.34
CA ILE A 50 10.05 50.17 21.30
C ILE A 50 10.58 51.59 21.51
N THR A 51 9.70 52.58 21.66
CA THR A 51 10.09 53.98 21.90
C THR A 51 10.94 54.13 23.17
N ALA A 52 10.58 53.44 24.26
CA ALA A 52 11.34 53.46 25.50
C ALA A 52 12.80 52.95 25.35
N THR A 53 13.07 52.08 24.37
CA THR A 53 14.43 51.59 24.11
C THR A 53 15.38 52.68 23.58
N PHE A 54 14.86 53.63 22.81
CA PHE A 54 15.64 54.72 22.20
C PHE A 54 15.70 55.97 23.08
N CYS A 55 14.70 56.23 23.93
CA CYS A 55 14.64 57.41 24.79
C CYS A 55 15.72 57.46 25.89
N HIS A 56 16.50 56.39 26.10
CA HIS A 56 17.50 56.31 27.19
C HIS A 56 18.94 56.16 26.69
N GLY A 57 19.18 56.29 25.38
CA GLY A 57 20.52 56.37 24.79
C GLY A 57 20.97 57.83 24.61
N GLN A 58 22.08 58.23 25.21
CA GLN A 58 22.76 59.47 24.81
C GLN A 58 23.40 59.21 23.44
N ASN A 59 22.95 59.93 22.40
CA ASN A 59 23.36 59.83 20.98
C ASN A 59 22.85 58.62 20.20
N THR A 60 21.53 58.44 20.07
CA THR A 60 20.97 57.74 18.88
C THR A 60 20.24 58.76 18.03
N SER A 61 20.74 58.98 16.81
CA SER A 61 20.04 59.78 15.82
C SER A 61 18.65 59.16 15.58
N VAL A 62 17.61 59.99 15.70
CA VAL A 62 16.20 59.58 15.67
C VAL A 62 15.77 59.34 14.22
N PHE A 63 16.25 58.26 13.60
CA PHE A 63 15.91 57.93 12.21
C PHE A 63 14.90 56.78 12.05
N HIS A 64 14.58 56.06 13.12
CA HIS A 64 13.68 54.90 13.02
C HIS A 64 12.35 55.16 13.73
N ASN A 65 11.25 55.08 12.97
CA ASN A 65 9.90 55.12 13.51
C ASN A 65 9.57 53.79 14.21
N ALA A 66 8.97 53.85 15.41
CA ALA A 66 8.55 52.66 16.14
C ALA A 66 7.53 51.81 15.36
N ASP A 67 6.70 52.46 14.52
CA ASP A 67 5.80 51.75 13.60
C ASP A 67 6.57 50.97 12.53
N ASP A 68 7.62 51.56 11.95
CA ASP A 68 8.44 50.89 10.93
C ASP A 68 9.15 49.67 11.53
N ILE A 69 9.67 49.79 12.75
CA ILE A 69 10.29 48.67 13.46
C ILE A 69 9.28 47.55 13.69
N MET A 70 8.08 47.89 14.18
CA MET A 70 7.04 46.90 14.47
C MET A 70 6.58 46.14 13.21
N ASN A 71 6.53 46.82 12.06
CA ASN A 71 6.01 46.24 10.83
C ASN A 71 7.07 45.53 9.98
N HIS A 72 8.35 45.94 10.06
CA HIS A 72 9.38 45.50 9.12
C HIS A 72 10.66 44.95 9.76
N TYR A 73 10.94 45.24 11.03
CA TYR A 73 12.22 44.92 11.67
C TYR A 73 12.07 44.23 13.02
N ILE A 74 10.91 43.67 13.35
CA ILE A 74 10.62 43.19 14.69
C ILE A 74 11.50 42.00 15.08
N VAL A 75 11.86 41.15 14.12
CA VAL A 75 12.78 40.02 14.33
C VAL A 75 14.20 40.55 14.48
N ILE A 76 14.66 41.39 13.54
CA ILE A 76 16.01 42.00 13.59
C ILE A 76 16.20 42.74 14.92
N PHE A 77 15.25 43.60 15.28
CA PHE A 77 15.26 44.39 16.50
C PHE A 77 15.33 43.50 17.74
N SER A 78 14.53 42.42 17.80
CA SER A 78 14.56 41.48 18.92
C SER A 78 15.92 40.82 19.09
N ILE A 79 16.57 40.42 17.99
CA ILE A 79 17.92 39.82 18.03
C ILE A 79 18.93 40.86 18.51
N LEU A 80 18.90 42.07 17.96
CA LEU A 80 19.84 43.14 18.32
C LEU A 80 19.73 43.52 19.81
N VAL A 81 18.53 43.60 20.37
CA VAL A 81 18.33 43.83 21.82
C VAL A 81 19.04 42.76 22.66
N LEU A 82 19.02 41.51 22.21
CA LEU A 82 19.58 40.37 22.94
C LEU A 82 21.08 40.19 22.77
N THR A 83 21.66 40.58 21.63
CA THR A 83 23.07 40.29 21.30
C THR A 83 23.99 41.50 21.40
N SER A 84 23.69 42.58 20.68
CA SER A 84 24.69 43.60 20.30
C SER A 84 24.27 45.04 20.64
N GLY A 85 22.99 45.26 20.98
CA GLY A 85 22.38 46.56 21.28
C GLY A 85 21.64 47.19 20.10
N VAL A 86 20.55 47.91 20.40
CA VAL A 86 19.59 48.49 19.42
C VAL A 86 20.17 49.57 18.51
N GLN A 87 21.27 50.21 18.92
CA GLN A 87 21.93 51.27 18.14
C GLN A 87 22.48 50.79 16.80
N HIS A 88 22.66 49.48 16.64
CA HIS A 88 23.16 48.88 15.40
C HIS A 88 22.06 48.58 14.37
N LEU A 89 20.81 48.95 14.64
CA LEU A 89 19.71 48.79 13.68
C LEU A 89 19.99 49.56 12.38
N GLU A 90 20.70 50.70 12.46
CA GLU A 90 21.02 51.51 11.27
C GLU A 90 21.80 50.71 10.22
N LEU A 91 22.71 49.83 10.66
CA LEU A 91 23.53 48.97 9.79
C LEU A 91 22.69 48.04 8.90
N PHE A 92 21.50 47.65 9.36
CA PHE A 92 20.58 46.81 8.58
C PHE A 92 19.75 47.67 7.63
N THR A 93 19.30 48.83 8.07
CA THR A 93 18.54 49.75 7.22
C THR A 93 19.38 50.36 6.10
N GLU A 94 20.68 50.61 6.31
CA GLU A 94 21.61 51.11 5.29
C GLU A 94 21.79 50.12 4.13
N GLU A 95 21.70 48.82 4.41
CA GLU A 95 21.80 47.73 3.43
C GLU A 95 20.43 47.27 2.91
N ASP A 96 19.33 47.97 3.26
CA ASP A 96 17.94 47.58 2.93
C ASP A 96 17.57 46.16 3.41
N ILE A 97 18.14 45.74 4.55
CA ILE A 97 17.91 44.43 5.17
C ILE A 97 16.80 44.56 6.19
N ASN A 98 15.63 43.98 5.90
CA ASN A 98 14.49 43.91 6.82
C ASN A 98 14.13 42.45 7.16
N ASP A 99 13.08 42.22 7.96
CA ASP A 99 12.68 40.87 8.39
C ASP A 99 12.32 39.93 7.22
N THR A 100 11.92 40.47 6.06
CA THR A 100 11.65 39.65 4.85
C THR A 100 12.94 39.16 4.17
N SER A 101 14.07 39.80 4.46
CA SER A 101 15.41 39.42 4.01
C SER A 101 16.01 38.28 4.83
N LEU A 102 15.37 37.87 5.94
CA LEU A 102 15.87 36.83 6.83
C LEU A 102 15.49 35.41 6.37
N PRO A 103 16.29 34.39 6.69
CA PRO A 103 17.61 34.47 7.34
C PRO A 103 18.70 34.97 6.38
N LEU A 104 19.72 35.62 6.93
CA LEU A 104 20.91 36.05 6.19
C LEU A 104 21.89 34.87 6.02
N ASP A 105 22.36 34.68 4.80
CA ASP A 105 23.32 33.63 4.45
C ASP A 105 24.76 33.99 4.85
N SER A 106 25.11 35.28 4.84
CA SER A 106 26.47 35.75 5.17
C SER A 106 26.48 37.21 5.62
N ILE A 107 27.63 37.65 6.16
CA ILE A 107 27.87 39.05 6.54
C ILE A 107 27.91 39.91 5.26
N PRO A 108 27.21 41.05 5.20
CA PRO A 108 27.28 41.98 4.06
C PRO A 108 28.73 42.40 3.78
N GLU A 109 29.08 42.52 2.51
CA GLU A 109 30.46 42.76 2.07
C GLU A 109 31.05 44.03 2.68
N SER A 110 30.23 45.08 2.80
CA SER A 110 30.56 46.38 3.41
C SER A 110 31.08 46.25 4.85
N TYR A 111 30.65 45.22 5.58
CA TYR A 111 30.98 45.06 7.00
C TYR A 111 31.96 43.93 7.30
N ARG A 112 32.39 43.12 6.31
CA ARG A 112 33.29 41.96 6.54
C ARG A 112 34.63 42.34 7.16
N GLU A 113 35.23 43.45 6.73
CA GLU A 113 36.51 43.94 7.26
C GLU A 113 36.33 45.16 8.17
N SER A 114 35.09 45.47 8.56
CA SER A 114 34.76 46.62 9.39
C SER A 114 34.88 46.33 10.89
N CYS A 115 34.86 47.39 11.70
CA CYS A 115 34.70 47.28 13.16
C CYS A 115 33.33 46.72 13.58
N HIS A 116 32.35 46.65 12.67
CA HIS A 116 31.01 46.13 12.93
C HIS A 116 30.84 44.65 12.56
N ASN A 117 31.90 43.97 12.09
CA ASN A 117 31.86 42.55 11.74
C ASN A 117 31.26 41.68 12.87
N GLU A 118 31.67 41.93 14.12
CA GLU A 118 31.21 41.17 15.29
C GLU A 118 29.70 41.28 15.52
N VAL A 119 29.08 42.41 15.15
CA VAL A 119 27.63 42.60 15.26
C VAL A 119 26.89 41.61 14.38
N PHE A 120 27.31 41.48 13.12
CA PHE A 120 26.73 40.54 12.17
C PHE A 120 27.07 39.09 12.51
N GLU A 121 28.27 38.78 13.01
CA GLU A 121 28.58 37.42 13.50
C GLU A 121 27.62 36.98 14.61
N ASN A 122 27.39 37.85 15.60
CA ASN A 122 26.49 37.55 16.70
C ASN A 122 25.04 37.43 16.23
N PHE A 123 24.64 38.29 15.28
CA PHE A 123 23.32 38.20 14.64
C PHE A 123 23.13 36.89 13.89
N LEU A 124 24.07 36.50 13.01
CA LEU A 124 24.00 35.26 12.22
C LEU A 124 23.95 34.00 13.10
N LYS A 125 24.61 34.02 14.26
CA LYS A 125 24.55 32.93 15.25
C LYS A 125 23.16 32.85 15.91
N ALA A 126 22.56 33.99 16.22
CA ALA A 126 21.29 34.08 16.94
C ALA A 126 20.04 33.90 16.05
N GLN A 127 20.11 34.29 14.78
CA GLN A 127 18.94 34.42 13.90
C GLN A 127 18.10 33.15 13.77
N TRP A 128 18.72 31.96 13.79
CA TRP A 128 18.04 30.69 13.55
C TRP A 128 16.94 30.41 14.59
N LYS A 129 17.14 30.86 15.84
CA LYS A 129 16.12 30.78 16.89
C LYS A 129 14.88 31.64 16.59
N PHE A 130 15.03 32.72 15.82
CA PHE A 130 13.96 33.68 15.53
C PHE A 130 13.43 33.59 14.09
N CYS A 131 14.06 32.78 13.25
CA CYS A 131 13.71 32.59 11.85
C CYS A 131 13.29 31.13 11.55
N PRO A 132 12.27 30.57 12.22
CA PRO A 132 11.74 29.26 11.84
C PRO A 132 11.12 29.33 10.43
N LEU A 133 11.00 28.19 9.76
CA LEU A 133 10.36 28.09 8.44
C LEU A 133 8.96 28.71 8.47
N PRO A 134 8.69 29.80 7.73
CA PRO A 134 7.36 30.38 7.65
C PRO A 134 6.44 29.41 6.90
N PHE A 135 5.35 29.01 7.54
CA PHE A 135 4.33 28.16 6.92
C PHE A 135 2.99 28.90 6.86
N SER A 136 2.88 29.77 5.85
CA SER A 136 1.66 30.56 5.58
C SER A 136 0.64 29.70 4.84
N VAL A 137 -0.57 29.60 5.37
CA VAL A 137 -1.69 28.94 4.70
C VAL A 137 -2.63 30.02 4.19
N GLY A 138 -2.73 30.15 2.86
CA GLY A 138 -3.55 31.17 2.20
C GLY A 138 -3.28 31.22 0.70
N LEU A 139 -4.17 31.88 -0.04
CA LEU A 139 -4.42 31.80 -1.50
C LEU A 139 -3.23 31.98 -2.46
N ASN A 140 -2.01 32.26 -1.99
CA ASN A 140 -0.71 32.08 -2.68
C ASN A 140 0.41 32.57 -1.72
N PRO A 141 1.24 31.69 -1.15
CA PRO A 141 2.32 31.08 -1.93
C PRO A 141 2.51 29.59 -1.64
N LYS A 142 2.72 28.81 -2.71
CA LYS A 142 3.21 27.42 -2.62
C LYS A 142 4.74 27.46 -2.56
N PRO A 143 5.41 27.16 -1.43
CA PRO A 143 6.84 26.91 -1.42
C PRO A 143 7.19 25.98 -2.58
N SER A 144 8.14 26.38 -3.41
CA SER A 144 8.51 25.71 -4.64
C SER A 144 9.99 25.35 -4.55
N LYS A 145 10.35 24.07 -4.61
CA LYS A 145 11.74 23.54 -4.61
C LYS A 145 12.73 24.39 -3.79
N LYS A 146 12.30 24.95 -2.66
CA LYS A 146 13.06 25.98 -1.96
C LYS A 146 14.23 25.25 -1.32
N LYS A 147 15.45 25.66 -1.63
CA LYS A 147 16.62 25.16 -0.94
C LYS A 147 16.64 25.80 0.44
N LEU A 148 16.45 24.99 1.47
CA LEU A 148 16.52 25.42 2.85
C LEU A 148 17.93 25.16 3.38
N SER A 149 18.46 26.11 4.14
CA SER A 149 19.67 25.87 4.91
C SER A 149 19.42 24.77 5.96
N PRO A 150 20.41 23.92 6.26
CA PRO A 150 20.29 22.89 7.29
C PRO A 150 20.03 23.41 8.70
N GLU A 151 20.35 24.67 8.97
CA GLU A 151 20.13 25.36 10.24
C GLU A 151 18.70 25.88 10.40
N MET A 152 17.93 25.95 9.30
CA MET A 152 16.54 26.40 9.34
C MET A 152 15.70 25.43 10.18
N ILE A 153 14.98 25.99 11.16
CA ILE A 153 14.15 25.22 12.07
C ILE A 153 12.76 25.05 11.46
N ILE A 154 12.36 23.81 11.21
CA ILE A 154 10.99 23.46 10.85
C ILE A 154 10.19 23.40 12.17
N PRO A 155 9.11 24.19 12.34
CA PRO A 155 8.39 24.28 13.59
C PRO A 155 7.43 23.09 13.77
N ILE A 156 7.99 21.90 13.87
CA ILE A 156 7.30 20.63 14.10
C ILE A 156 7.77 20.06 15.43
N SER A 157 6.86 19.56 16.27
CA SER A 157 7.28 18.88 17.50
C SER A 157 8.09 17.61 17.12
N PRO A 158 9.15 17.26 17.86
CA PRO A 158 9.94 16.05 17.60
C PRO A 158 9.10 14.75 17.64
N THR A 159 8.02 14.74 18.43
CA THR A 159 7.05 13.63 18.50
C THR A 159 5.91 13.74 17.47
N ALA A 160 5.82 14.86 16.75
CA ALA A 160 4.75 15.13 15.80
C ALA A 160 5.03 14.64 14.38
N LYS A 161 6.24 14.13 14.09
CA LYS A 161 6.55 13.48 12.83
C LYS A 161 6.46 11.96 13.00
N ARG A 162 5.41 11.36 12.44
CA ARG A 162 5.14 9.91 12.52
C ARG A 162 5.06 9.30 11.13
N LYS A 163 5.72 8.16 10.92
CA LYS A 163 5.67 7.45 9.65
C LYS A 163 4.26 6.89 9.42
N ILE A 164 3.69 7.09 8.23
CA ILE A 164 2.37 6.55 7.87
C ILE A 164 2.44 5.03 7.69
N ASN A 165 3.52 4.55 7.06
CA ASN A 165 3.79 3.13 6.86
C ASN A 165 4.99 2.71 7.73
N PRO A 166 4.79 2.13 8.92
CA PRO A 166 5.88 1.76 9.83
C PRO A 166 6.90 0.81 9.21
N GLU A 167 6.46 -0.03 8.27
CA GLU A 167 7.29 -1.03 7.56
C GLU A 167 8.16 -0.40 6.47
N ALA A 168 7.91 0.86 6.08
CA ALA A 168 8.69 1.50 5.02
C ALA A 168 10.14 1.74 5.48
N ASP A 169 11.05 1.21 4.69
CA ASP A 169 12.48 1.20 4.94
C ASP A 169 13.08 2.50 4.38
N GLU A 170 13.63 3.35 5.25
CA GLU A 170 14.23 4.63 4.86
C GLU A 170 15.48 4.46 3.99
N ASP A 171 16.13 3.30 4.06
CA ASP A 171 17.32 2.96 3.29
C ASP A 171 16.96 2.30 1.95
N ASN A 172 15.84 1.57 1.88
CA ASN A 172 15.45 0.80 0.69
C ASN A 172 14.31 1.43 -0.13
N ASP A 173 13.39 2.15 0.46
CA ASP A 173 12.27 2.77 -0.25
C ASP A 173 12.67 4.10 -0.92
N THR A 174 12.04 4.39 -2.06
CA THR A 174 12.36 5.59 -2.83
C THR A 174 11.76 6.86 -2.21
N ALA A 175 10.61 6.73 -1.56
CA ALA A 175 9.95 7.81 -0.84
C ALA A 175 9.29 7.28 0.44
N VAL A 176 9.31 8.08 1.50
CA VAL A 176 8.71 7.75 2.79
C VAL A 176 7.70 8.82 3.18
N LEU A 177 6.54 8.39 3.68
CA LEU A 177 5.43 9.27 4.06
C LEU A 177 5.38 9.47 5.58
N TYR A 178 5.28 10.72 6.00
CA TYR A 178 5.14 11.10 7.41
C TYR A 178 3.92 11.99 7.62
N ILE A 179 3.12 11.72 8.65
CA ILE A 179 2.17 12.71 9.18
C ILE A 179 2.95 13.67 10.05
N VAL A 180 2.67 14.96 9.90
CA VAL A 180 3.39 16.06 10.52
C VAL A 180 2.42 17.05 11.13
N ASP A 181 2.48 17.24 12.45
CA ASP A 181 1.79 18.33 13.14
C ASP A 181 2.73 19.52 13.32
N PHE A 182 2.36 20.65 12.71
CA PHE A 182 3.05 21.92 12.90
C PHE A 182 2.69 22.52 14.25
N HIS A 183 3.63 23.25 14.84
CA HIS A 183 3.41 23.94 16.10
C HIS A 183 2.30 25.00 15.93
N PRO A 184 1.26 25.00 16.79
CA PRO A 184 0.05 25.81 16.59
C PRO A 184 0.27 27.32 16.69
N LYS A 185 1.40 27.75 17.28
CA LYS A 185 1.79 29.18 17.29
C LYS A 185 2.52 29.62 16.02
N SER A 186 2.88 28.69 15.14
CA SER A 186 3.67 28.93 13.93
C SER A 186 2.86 28.73 12.65
N THR A 187 1.62 28.25 12.75
CA THR A 187 0.72 28.06 11.61
C THR A 187 -0.74 28.22 12.04
N LEU A 188 -1.61 28.51 11.08
CA LEU A 188 -3.07 28.53 11.27
C LEU A 188 -3.72 27.16 10.99
N LEU A 189 -2.92 26.14 10.64
CA LEU A 189 -3.45 24.80 10.38
C LEU A 189 -4.04 24.19 11.65
N THR A 190 -5.24 23.68 11.50
CA THR A 190 -5.95 22.90 12.53
C THR A 190 -5.85 21.40 12.29
N ILE A 191 -5.32 20.99 11.13
CA ILE A 191 -5.19 19.59 10.72
C ILE A 191 -3.71 19.23 10.45
N PRO A 192 -3.33 17.96 10.64
CA PRO A 192 -1.99 17.49 10.27
C PRO A 192 -1.75 17.61 8.76
N LEU A 193 -0.48 17.60 8.38
CA LEU A 193 -0.02 17.52 6.99
C LEU A 193 0.70 16.20 6.72
N VAL A 194 0.96 15.92 5.45
CA VAL A 194 1.78 14.78 5.02
C VAL A 194 3.06 15.29 4.37
N PHE A 195 4.19 14.82 4.86
CA PHE A 195 5.49 14.96 4.19
C PHE A 195 5.79 13.70 3.41
N LYS A 196 5.88 13.83 2.09
CA LYS A 196 6.46 12.80 1.21
C LYS A 196 7.91 13.14 1.00
N GLU A 197 8.79 12.38 1.65
CA GLU A 197 10.23 12.62 1.65
C GLU A 197 10.94 11.62 0.73
N TYR A 198 11.64 12.16 -0.25
CA TYR A 198 12.55 11.43 -1.13
C TYR A 198 13.95 11.49 -0.51
N LEU A 199 14.35 10.40 0.13
CA LEU A 199 15.57 10.31 0.94
C LEU A 199 16.80 9.88 0.12
N LYS A 200 16.59 9.27 -1.05
CA LYS A 200 17.68 8.68 -1.83
C LYS A 200 18.38 9.71 -2.74
N PRO A 201 19.72 9.76 -2.73
CA PRO A 201 20.45 10.43 -3.79
C PRO A 201 20.34 9.59 -5.08
N GLY A 202 20.03 10.23 -6.21
CA GLY A 202 20.00 9.55 -7.51
C GLY A 202 18.99 10.12 -8.49
N GLN A 203 19.22 9.83 -9.78
CA GLN A 203 18.38 10.37 -10.87
C GLN A 203 16.94 9.86 -10.81
N VAL A 204 16.71 8.62 -10.35
CA VAL A 204 15.35 8.05 -10.26
C VAL A 204 14.51 8.80 -9.23
N SER A 205 15.02 8.93 -8.00
CA SER A 205 14.32 9.65 -6.93
C SER A 205 14.11 11.13 -7.26
N GLN A 206 15.11 11.77 -7.88
CA GLN A 206 15.00 13.16 -8.36
C GLN A 206 13.91 13.30 -9.42
N LYS A 207 13.84 12.36 -10.38
CA LYS A 207 12.83 12.39 -11.45
C LYS A 207 11.41 12.27 -10.90
N LEU A 208 11.17 11.37 -9.95
CA LEU A 208 9.85 11.22 -9.32
C LEU A 208 9.41 12.49 -8.58
N PHE A 209 10.32 13.07 -7.78
CA PHE A 209 10.07 14.35 -7.12
C PHE A 209 9.79 15.48 -8.12
N ASP A 210 10.58 15.55 -9.21
CA ASP A 210 10.44 16.59 -10.23
C ASP A 210 9.13 16.47 -11.00
N ASN A 211 8.70 15.25 -11.33
CA ASN A 211 7.42 14.96 -11.97
C ASN A 211 6.24 15.41 -11.08
N GLU A 212 6.26 15.00 -9.81
CA GLU A 212 5.19 15.29 -8.86
C GLU A 212 5.08 16.79 -8.59
N TRP A 213 6.21 17.46 -8.34
CA TRP A 213 6.26 18.91 -8.21
C TRP A 213 5.75 19.62 -9.48
N ALA A 214 6.16 19.18 -10.67
CA ALA A 214 5.76 19.79 -11.93
C ALA A 214 4.23 19.67 -12.15
N MET A 215 3.63 18.54 -11.77
CA MET A 215 2.18 18.35 -11.86
C MET A 215 1.44 19.28 -10.88
N TYR A 216 1.76 19.22 -9.59
CA TYR A 216 1.07 20.01 -8.57
C TYR A 216 1.18 21.53 -8.78
N THR A 217 2.32 21.99 -9.29
CA THR A 217 2.52 23.42 -9.56
C THR A 217 1.79 23.93 -10.79
N GLN A 218 1.21 23.06 -11.63
CA GLN A 218 0.45 23.45 -12.81
C GLN A 218 -1.07 23.39 -12.59
N LEU A 219 -1.53 22.58 -11.65
CA LEU A 219 -2.94 22.47 -11.28
C LEU A 219 -3.52 23.81 -10.78
N LYS A 220 -4.79 24.04 -11.12
CA LYS A 220 -5.61 25.16 -10.63
C LYS A 220 -6.16 24.84 -9.23
N GLU A 221 -6.64 25.85 -8.51
CA GLU A 221 -7.07 25.66 -7.12
C GLU A 221 -8.33 24.78 -6.95
N ASP A 222 -9.24 24.83 -7.91
CA ASP A 222 -10.45 23.99 -7.98
C ASP A 222 -10.11 22.50 -8.20
N ALA A 223 -8.99 22.18 -8.85
CA ALA A 223 -8.53 20.81 -9.03
C ALA A 223 -8.30 20.08 -7.69
N PHE A 224 -7.97 20.81 -6.62
CA PHE A 224 -7.73 20.23 -5.29
C PHE A 224 -9.02 19.79 -4.56
N ASN A 225 -10.18 19.93 -5.19
CA ASN A 225 -11.41 19.28 -4.74
C ASN A 225 -11.37 17.76 -4.97
N HIS A 226 -10.63 17.31 -6.00
CA HIS A 226 -10.55 15.91 -6.44
C HIS A 226 -9.11 15.38 -6.55
N ILE A 227 -8.13 16.21 -6.18
CA ILE A 227 -6.71 15.88 -6.10
C ILE A 227 -6.21 16.34 -4.73
N VAL A 228 -5.35 15.55 -4.10
CA VAL A 228 -4.77 15.90 -2.79
C VAL A 228 -4.12 17.28 -2.86
N ARG A 229 -4.52 18.16 -1.94
CA ARG A 229 -4.03 19.54 -1.87
C ARG A 229 -2.52 19.57 -1.61
N TYR A 230 -1.83 20.31 -2.47
CA TYR A 230 -0.41 20.58 -2.37
C TYR A 230 -0.17 21.91 -1.62
N HIS A 231 0.53 21.82 -0.49
CA HIS A 231 0.85 22.96 0.36
C HIS A 231 2.25 23.52 0.10
N GLY A 232 3.12 22.80 -0.62
CA GLY A 232 4.45 23.27 -0.96
C GLY A 232 5.48 22.15 -1.06
N SER A 233 6.70 22.53 -1.41
CA SER A 233 7.87 21.64 -1.45
C SER A 233 9.14 22.39 -1.09
N PHE A 234 10.07 21.65 -0.51
CA PHE A 234 11.38 22.17 -0.15
C PHE A 234 12.44 21.07 -0.25
N GLN A 235 13.69 21.49 -0.32
CA GLN A 235 14.84 20.61 -0.30
C GLN A 235 15.80 21.09 0.79
N CYS A 236 16.25 20.18 1.64
CA CYS A 236 17.26 20.44 2.63
C CYS A 236 18.28 19.30 2.58
N LEU A 237 19.56 19.63 2.39
CA LEU A 237 20.60 18.64 2.08
C LEU A 237 20.16 17.78 0.86
N ASP A 238 20.28 16.46 0.97
CA ASP A 238 19.86 15.51 -0.07
C ASP A 238 18.37 15.10 0.02
N ARG A 239 17.64 15.63 1.01
CA ARG A 239 16.23 15.33 1.25
C ARG A 239 15.33 16.28 0.49
N ARG A 240 14.43 15.74 -0.33
CA ARG A 240 13.39 16.52 -1.04
C ARG A 240 12.04 16.17 -0.46
N THR A 241 11.27 17.18 -0.08
CA THR A 241 10.00 17.00 0.60
C THR A 241 8.88 17.66 -0.19
N ILE A 242 7.80 16.91 -0.41
CA ILE A 242 6.52 17.41 -0.90
C ILE A 242 5.54 17.41 0.27
N VAL A 243 4.87 18.53 0.47
CA VAL A 243 3.94 18.77 1.57
C VAL A 243 2.51 18.73 1.05
N LEU A 244 1.72 17.79 1.55
CA LEU A 244 0.38 17.44 1.10
C LEU A 244 -0.64 17.53 2.24
N GLU A 245 -1.91 17.69 1.91
CA GLU A 245 -2.99 17.55 2.92
C GLU A 245 -3.04 16.12 3.46
N TYR A 246 -3.45 15.99 4.72
CA TYR A 246 -3.67 14.69 5.35
C TYR A 246 -5.06 14.14 5.04
N ALA A 247 -5.12 12.84 4.72
CA ALA A 247 -6.35 12.11 4.45
C ALA A 247 -6.62 11.08 5.55
N PRO A 248 -7.43 11.41 6.57
CA PRO A 248 -7.64 10.53 7.73
C PRO A 248 -8.41 9.24 7.39
N GLY A 249 -9.17 9.21 6.28
CA GLY A 249 -9.93 8.03 5.86
C GLY A 249 -9.10 6.95 5.15
N GLY A 250 -7.80 7.17 4.95
CA GLY A 250 -6.92 6.23 4.26
C GLY A 250 -7.13 6.21 2.75
N ASP A 251 -6.91 5.04 2.14
CA ASP A 251 -7.01 4.81 0.70
C ASP A 251 -8.30 4.05 0.29
N LEU A 252 -8.67 4.11 -1.00
CA LEU A 252 -9.91 3.53 -1.51
C LEU A 252 -9.93 1.99 -1.42
N LEU A 253 -8.79 1.31 -1.49
CA LEU A 253 -8.77 -0.14 -1.27
C LEU A 253 -9.13 -0.48 0.17
N SER A 254 -8.54 0.24 1.13
CA SER A 254 -8.88 0.12 2.54
C SER A 254 -10.34 0.50 2.81
N PHE A 255 -10.89 1.49 2.09
CA PHE A 255 -12.31 1.83 2.13
C PHE A 255 -13.17 0.65 1.70
N PHE A 256 -12.89 0.01 0.55
CA PHE A 256 -13.64 -1.15 0.10
C PHE A 256 -13.57 -2.32 1.09
N LYS A 257 -12.40 -2.58 1.67
CA LYS A 257 -12.18 -3.66 2.64
C LYS A 257 -12.95 -3.48 3.95
N ASN A 258 -13.03 -2.24 4.43
CA ASN A 258 -13.45 -1.97 5.81
C ASN A 258 -14.85 -1.36 5.91
N ARG A 259 -15.39 -0.77 4.84
CA ARG A 259 -16.73 -0.15 4.85
C ARG A 259 -17.80 -1.11 4.34
N LYS A 260 -19.03 -0.87 4.77
CA LYS A 260 -20.19 -1.55 4.21
C LYS A 260 -20.60 -0.87 2.90
N PRO A 261 -21.25 -1.58 1.97
CA PRO A 261 -21.90 -0.93 0.83
C PRO A 261 -23.07 -0.03 1.28
N PRO A 262 -23.34 1.08 0.57
CA PRO A 262 -24.46 1.96 0.87
C PRO A 262 -25.81 1.22 0.75
N ARG A 263 -26.67 1.35 1.77
CA ARG A 263 -27.97 0.65 1.84
C ARG A 263 -29.12 1.48 1.26
N ALA A 264 -29.14 2.76 1.59
CA ALA A 264 -30.19 3.68 1.14
C ALA A 264 -29.84 4.32 -0.20
N ASP A 265 -30.87 4.73 -0.96
CA ASP A 265 -30.68 5.40 -2.26
C ASP A 265 -29.88 6.69 -2.14
N TYR A 266 -30.14 7.50 -1.11
CA TYR A 266 -29.38 8.74 -0.90
C TYR A 266 -27.89 8.45 -0.66
N GLN A 267 -27.56 7.36 0.05
CA GLN A 267 -26.17 6.94 0.30
C GLN A 267 -25.50 6.44 -0.98
N ARG A 268 -26.23 5.65 -1.79
CA ARG A 268 -25.75 5.22 -3.11
C ARG A 268 -25.44 6.42 -4.00
N LYS A 269 -26.34 7.40 -4.00
CA LYS A 269 -26.17 8.65 -4.76
C LYS A 269 -24.97 9.45 -4.27
N GLN A 270 -24.80 9.63 -2.96
CA GLN A 270 -23.63 10.30 -2.38
C GLN A 270 -22.33 9.61 -2.79
N PHE A 271 -22.26 8.28 -2.61
CA PHE A 271 -21.10 7.49 -2.99
C PHE A 271 -20.75 7.68 -4.47
N TRP A 272 -21.74 7.53 -5.36
CA TRP A 272 -21.51 7.67 -6.80
C TRP A 272 -21.11 9.09 -7.19
N LEU A 273 -21.82 10.12 -6.71
CA LEU A 273 -21.48 11.52 -7.00
C LEU A 273 -20.05 11.85 -6.57
N ASN A 274 -19.62 11.33 -5.42
CA ASN A 274 -18.27 11.56 -4.93
C ASN A 274 -17.20 10.82 -5.73
N ILE A 275 -17.40 9.54 -6.02
CA ILE A 275 -16.38 8.76 -6.76
C ILE A 275 -16.28 9.21 -8.22
N ILE A 276 -17.39 9.66 -8.84
CA ILE A 276 -17.33 10.22 -10.20
C ILE A 276 -16.70 11.62 -10.22
N GLY A 277 -16.66 12.35 -9.09
CA GLY A 277 -15.93 13.62 -8.98
C GLY A 277 -14.44 13.47 -9.33
N LEU A 278 -13.87 12.26 -9.21
CA LEU A 278 -12.54 11.95 -9.72
C LEU A 278 -12.41 12.22 -11.24
N LEU A 279 -13.49 12.14 -12.02
CA LEU A 279 -13.47 12.51 -13.44
C LEU A 279 -13.23 14.02 -13.64
N GLU A 280 -13.70 14.86 -12.73
CA GLU A 280 -13.37 16.30 -12.74
C GLU A 280 -11.87 16.50 -12.42
N GLY A 281 -11.33 15.71 -11.49
CA GLY A 281 -9.88 15.65 -11.23
C GLY A 281 -9.08 15.24 -12.47
N LEU A 282 -9.52 14.22 -13.21
CA LEU A 282 -8.88 13.82 -14.48
C LEU A 282 -9.01 14.88 -15.56
N ALA A 283 -10.14 15.58 -15.64
CA ALA A 283 -10.31 16.69 -16.57
C ALA A 283 -9.31 17.83 -16.27
N ALA A 284 -9.07 18.11 -14.99
CA ALA A 284 -8.07 19.09 -14.55
C ALA A 284 -6.62 18.66 -14.86
N ILE A 285 -6.33 17.35 -14.88
CA ILE A 285 -5.03 16.82 -15.30
C ILE A 285 -4.88 16.84 -16.83
N ASP A 286 -5.94 16.54 -17.59
CA ASP A 286 -5.88 16.49 -19.05
C ASP A 286 -5.63 17.87 -19.68
N ASP A 287 -6.13 18.96 -19.09
CA ASP A 287 -5.85 20.33 -19.56
C ASP A 287 -5.26 21.22 -18.47
N LEU A 288 -3.93 21.35 -18.51
CA LEU A 288 -3.12 22.16 -17.61
C LEU A 288 -2.86 23.58 -18.16
N THR A 289 -3.53 23.95 -19.26
CA THR A 289 -3.29 25.23 -19.92
C THR A 289 -3.76 26.37 -19.01
N ARG A 290 -2.82 27.26 -18.62
CA ARG A 290 -3.14 28.49 -17.90
C ARG A 290 -3.48 29.58 -18.91
N TYR A 291 -4.72 30.06 -18.88
CA TYR A 291 -5.07 31.31 -19.54
C TYR A 291 -4.47 32.44 -18.71
N CYS A 292 -3.28 32.90 -19.08
CA CYS A 292 -2.81 34.20 -18.62
C CYS A 292 -3.62 35.27 -19.37
N GLU A 293 -3.93 36.41 -18.75
CA GLU A 293 -4.69 37.49 -19.40
C GLU A 293 -3.79 38.44 -20.24
N ASP A 294 -2.46 38.47 -20.02
CA ASP A 294 -1.53 39.53 -20.50
C ASP A 294 -0.61 39.31 -21.75
N ASP A 295 -0.96 38.53 -22.78
CA ASP A 295 -0.05 38.20 -23.90
C ASP A 295 -0.87 37.88 -25.16
N ASP A 296 -1.49 38.92 -25.71
CA ASP A 296 -2.59 38.89 -26.68
C ASP A 296 -2.21 38.44 -28.10
N GLN A 297 -0.98 37.97 -28.39
CA GLN A 297 -0.58 37.71 -29.79
C GLN A 297 0.24 36.43 -30.06
N SER A 298 0.60 35.63 -29.03
CA SER A 298 1.35 34.36 -29.22
C SER A 298 0.55 33.08 -28.89
N ARG A 299 -0.69 33.26 -28.42
CA ARG A 299 -1.40 32.34 -27.51
C ARG A 299 -2.20 31.19 -28.13
N GLU A 300 -2.37 31.10 -29.44
CA GLU A 300 -3.22 30.06 -30.05
C GLU A 300 -2.47 28.78 -30.47
N MET A 301 -1.19 28.59 -30.13
CA MET A 301 -0.42 27.51 -30.76
C MET A 301 -0.17 26.27 -29.88
N TRP A 302 -0.24 26.33 -28.54
CA TRP A 302 0.15 25.21 -27.68
C TRP A 302 -0.69 25.03 -26.40
N HIS A 303 -1.12 23.80 -26.14
CA HIS A 303 -1.79 23.35 -24.92
C HIS A 303 -0.88 22.46 -24.07
N LEU A 304 -1.03 22.51 -22.75
CA LEU A 304 -0.36 21.60 -21.82
C LEU A 304 -1.33 20.50 -21.41
N LYS A 305 -0.95 19.23 -21.65
CA LYS A 305 -1.72 18.07 -21.25
C LYS A 305 -0.98 17.21 -20.24
N GLY A 306 -1.65 16.75 -19.20
CA GLY A 306 -1.12 15.80 -18.22
C GLY A 306 -1.57 14.36 -18.46
N THR A 307 -0.91 13.42 -17.77
CA THR A 307 -1.36 12.05 -17.51
C THR A 307 -0.86 11.62 -16.13
N HIS A 308 -1.67 10.91 -15.34
CA HIS A 308 -1.32 10.38 -14.03
C HIS A 308 -0.54 9.06 -14.11
N GLN A 309 -0.95 8.15 -14.99
CA GLN A 309 -0.29 6.86 -15.29
C GLN A 309 -0.27 5.79 -14.18
N ASP A 310 -0.70 6.09 -12.96
CA ASP A 310 -0.75 5.12 -11.85
C ASP A 310 -2.05 5.19 -11.05
N ILE A 311 -3.17 5.28 -11.77
CA ILE A 311 -4.51 5.26 -11.17
C ILE A 311 -4.84 3.84 -10.73
N ARG A 312 -4.98 3.68 -9.41
CA ARG A 312 -5.33 2.44 -8.71
C ARG A 312 -6.00 2.80 -7.37
N PRO A 313 -6.76 1.90 -6.75
CA PRO A 313 -7.45 2.21 -5.49
C PRO A 313 -6.53 2.71 -4.36
N GLN A 314 -5.29 2.23 -4.29
CA GLN A 314 -4.31 2.67 -3.28
C GLN A 314 -3.85 4.13 -3.45
N ASN A 315 -4.01 4.69 -4.65
CA ASN A 315 -3.63 6.08 -4.98
C ASN A 315 -4.85 7.02 -5.01
N ILE A 316 -5.98 6.60 -4.45
CA ILE A 316 -7.16 7.45 -4.23
C ILE A 316 -7.37 7.53 -2.72
N LEU A 317 -7.27 8.73 -2.16
CA LEU A 317 -7.39 8.98 -0.73
C LEU A 317 -8.77 9.49 -0.34
N ILE A 318 -9.17 9.19 0.90
CA ILE A 318 -10.42 9.61 1.52
C ILE A 318 -10.13 10.80 2.45
N CYS A 319 -10.45 12.00 1.98
CA CYS A 319 -10.13 13.27 2.64
C CYS A 319 -11.23 13.69 3.62
N GLY A 320 -11.46 12.86 4.64
CA GLY A 320 -12.38 13.10 5.76
C GLY A 320 -12.56 11.82 6.59
N GLU A 321 -13.30 11.90 7.69
CA GLU A 321 -13.61 10.71 8.49
C GLU A 321 -14.73 9.91 7.83
N PRO A 322 -14.47 8.68 7.35
CA PRO A 322 -15.49 7.89 6.66
C PRO A 322 -16.56 7.38 7.63
N SER A 323 -17.81 7.35 7.17
CA SER A 323 -18.96 6.83 7.92
C SER A 323 -19.76 5.82 7.07
N ASP A 324 -20.48 4.90 7.73
CA ASP A 324 -21.34 3.90 7.07
C ASP A 324 -22.73 4.52 6.87
N ASP A 325 -22.98 5.64 7.57
CA ASP A 325 -24.18 6.44 7.45
C ASP A 325 -24.01 7.57 6.42
N ASP A 326 -22.76 7.99 6.15
CA ASP A 326 -22.45 9.12 5.28
C ASP A 326 -21.32 8.80 4.29
N TYR A 327 -21.68 8.74 3.01
CA TYR A 327 -20.76 8.51 1.89
C TYR A 327 -20.38 9.81 1.17
N SER A 328 -20.68 10.97 1.77
CA SER A 328 -20.34 12.30 1.25
C SER A 328 -18.86 12.69 1.43
N VAL A 329 -18.04 11.81 2.01
CA VAL A 329 -16.60 12.03 2.17
C VAL A 329 -15.86 12.16 0.80
N PRO A 330 -15.00 13.18 0.60
CA PRO A 330 -14.33 13.38 -0.69
C PRO A 330 -13.30 12.29 -1.01
N PHE A 331 -13.35 11.79 -2.25
CA PHE A 331 -12.30 10.97 -2.84
C PHE A 331 -11.37 11.84 -3.68
N LYS A 332 -10.05 11.69 -3.51
CA LYS A 332 -9.06 12.49 -4.22
C LYS A 332 -7.88 11.67 -4.73
N PHE A 333 -7.38 11.98 -5.93
CA PHE A 333 -6.15 11.37 -6.43
C PHE A 333 -4.92 11.80 -5.63
N ALA A 334 -4.02 10.85 -5.42
CA ALA A 334 -2.72 11.04 -4.79
C ALA A 334 -1.63 10.36 -5.61
N ASP A 335 -0.38 10.64 -5.25
CA ASP A 335 0.83 10.08 -5.86
C ASP A 335 1.02 10.38 -7.35
N MET A 336 1.61 11.56 -7.63
CA MET A 336 1.91 12.00 -9.00
C MET A 336 3.36 11.69 -9.42
N GLY A 337 4.05 10.73 -8.76
CA GLY A 337 5.46 10.43 -9.05
C GLY A 337 5.72 9.97 -10.50
N LEU A 338 4.76 9.26 -11.10
CA LEU A 338 4.82 8.79 -12.49
C LEU A 338 4.13 9.73 -13.48
N ALA A 339 3.57 10.84 -13.01
CA ALA A 339 2.84 11.77 -13.83
C ALA A 339 3.73 12.40 -14.92
N HIS A 340 3.11 12.76 -16.04
CA HIS A 340 3.82 13.29 -17.20
C HIS A 340 3.04 14.45 -17.84
N ILE A 341 3.73 15.56 -18.10
CA ILE A 341 3.17 16.75 -18.76
C ILE A 341 3.78 16.87 -20.16
N ARG A 342 2.93 17.11 -21.17
CA ARG A 342 3.34 17.28 -22.57
C ARG A 342 2.76 18.55 -23.17
N LYS A 343 3.51 19.13 -24.12
CA LYS A 343 3.05 20.26 -24.96
C LYS A 343 2.45 19.73 -26.25
N VAL A 344 1.23 20.16 -26.57
CA VAL A 344 0.48 19.75 -27.77
C VAL A 344 0.18 20.97 -28.62
N LYS A 345 0.40 20.91 -29.95
CA LYS A 345 0.05 22.02 -30.87
C LYS A 345 -1.44 22.02 -31.15
N ASN A 346 -2.03 23.21 -31.31
CA ASN A 346 -3.37 23.33 -31.87
C ASN A 346 -3.41 22.72 -33.29
N HIS A 347 -4.41 21.86 -33.53
CA HIS A 347 -4.59 21.08 -34.76
C HIS A 347 -3.43 20.11 -35.10
N GLY A 348 -2.51 19.84 -34.17
CA GLY A 348 -1.50 18.80 -34.32
C GLY A 348 -2.03 17.42 -33.88
N ILE A 349 -1.48 16.35 -34.45
CA ILE A 349 -1.70 14.97 -33.95
C ILE A 349 -1.33 14.95 -32.46
N ASP A 350 -2.25 14.54 -31.57
CA ASP A 350 -1.99 14.39 -30.12
C ASP A 350 -0.73 13.54 -29.96
N ARG A 351 0.36 14.18 -29.52
CA ARG A 351 1.61 13.46 -29.30
C ARG A 351 1.37 12.55 -28.10
N PHE A 352 1.50 11.26 -28.34
CA PHE A 352 1.31 10.26 -27.31
C PHE A 352 2.27 10.47 -26.13
N ALA A 353 1.81 10.23 -24.90
CA ALA A 353 2.65 10.27 -23.72
C ALA A 353 3.53 9.00 -23.69
N VAL A 354 4.77 9.14 -23.20
CA VAL A 354 5.62 7.97 -22.93
C VAL A 354 5.02 7.24 -21.74
N ASP A 355 4.85 5.93 -21.88
CA ASP A 355 4.42 5.04 -20.80
C ASP A 355 5.57 4.88 -19.78
N HIS A 356 5.32 5.29 -18.53
CA HIS A 356 6.28 5.21 -17.42
C HIS A 356 6.12 3.97 -16.54
N PHE A 357 5.52 2.88 -17.04
CA PHE A 357 5.51 1.59 -16.34
C PHE A 357 4.76 1.67 -14.99
N GLY A 358 3.57 2.29 -14.98
CA GLY A 358 2.70 2.37 -13.80
C GLY A 358 2.09 1.02 -13.37
N ASN A 359 0.84 1.00 -12.93
CA ASN A 359 0.20 -0.26 -12.56
C ASN A 359 -0.35 -1.02 -13.79
N GLY A 360 0.01 -2.30 -13.95
CA GLY A 360 -0.43 -3.14 -15.08
C GLY A 360 -1.83 -3.77 -14.96
N MET A 361 -2.42 -3.84 -13.75
CA MET A 361 -3.78 -4.39 -13.55
C MET A 361 -4.89 -3.46 -14.05
N TYR A 362 -4.69 -2.15 -13.93
CA TYR A 362 -5.66 -1.11 -14.33
C TYR A 362 -5.21 -0.45 -15.64
N SER A 363 -4.08 -0.86 -16.22
CA SER A 363 -3.58 -0.29 -17.47
C SER A 363 -4.53 -0.57 -18.64
N ALA A 364 -4.60 0.36 -19.56
CA ALA A 364 -5.36 0.19 -20.80
C ALA A 364 -4.67 -0.77 -21.79
N PRO A 365 -5.39 -1.37 -22.75
CA PRO A 365 -4.83 -2.33 -23.70
C PRO A 365 -3.67 -1.79 -24.54
N GLU A 366 -3.65 -0.49 -24.86
CA GLU A 366 -2.56 0.13 -25.60
C GLU A 366 -1.24 0.22 -24.81
N ALA A 367 -1.32 0.12 -23.47
CA ALA A 367 -0.16 0.04 -22.59
C ALA A 367 0.36 -1.41 -22.44
N PHE A 368 -0.37 -2.40 -22.98
CA PHE A 368 0.06 -3.80 -22.95
C PHE A 368 1.28 -4.04 -23.85
N ARG A 369 2.26 -4.79 -23.33
CA ARG A 369 3.58 -4.97 -23.97
C ARG A 369 3.88 -6.45 -24.23
N ASP A 370 3.75 -6.87 -25.49
CA ASP A 370 4.18 -8.21 -25.93
C ASP A 370 5.68 -8.26 -26.30
N ASP A 371 6.31 -7.12 -26.63
CA ASP A 371 7.61 -7.03 -27.29
C ASP A 371 8.70 -6.26 -26.49
N GLY A 372 8.36 -5.74 -25.31
CA GLY A 372 9.28 -4.95 -24.49
C GLY A 372 9.60 -3.55 -25.03
N GLY A 373 8.90 -3.08 -26.06
CA GLY A 373 9.09 -1.74 -26.63
C GLY A 373 8.50 -0.62 -25.76
N ILE A 374 9.09 0.58 -25.85
CA ILE A 374 8.48 1.81 -25.29
C ILE A 374 7.18 2.05 -26.04
N LYS A 375 6.04 1.92 -25.35
CA LYS A 375 4.73 2.25 -25.89
C LYS A 375 4.30 3.65 -25.49
N THR A 376 3.35 4.15 -26.25
CA THR A 376 2.87 5.51 -26.08
C THR A 376 1.38 5.51 -25.78
N ILE A 377 0.99 6.12 -24.66
CA ILE A 377 -0.37 6.13 -24.13
C ILE A 377 -1.05 7.49 -24.38
N ARG A 378 -2.37 7.55 -24.23
CA ARG A 378 -3.16 8.78 -24.39
C ARG A 378 -3.72 9.23 -23.04
N HIS A 379 -4.20 10.47 -22.95
CA HIS A 379 -4.92 10.96 -21.77
C HIS A 379 -6.14 10.11 -21.40
N LYS A 380 -6.79 9.48 -22.40
CA LYS A 380 -7.89 8.53 -22.20
C LYS A 380 -7.46 7.17 -21.61
N SER A 381 -6.16 6.92 -21.44
CA SER A 381 -5.67 5.74 -20.70
C SER A 381 -5.95 5.91 -19.20
N ASP A 382 -5.87 7.12 -18.65
CA ASP A 382 -6.25 7.39 -17.25
C ASP A 382 -7.77 7.20 -17.02
N VAL A 383 -8.59 7.57 -18.01
CA VAL A 383 -10.04 7.30 -18.00
C VAL A 383 -10.32 5.80 -17.99
N TYR A 384 -9.55 5.00 -18.74
CA TYR A 384 -9.67 3.53 -18.71
C TYR A 384 -9.34 2.98 -17.31
N SER A 385 -8.23 3.42 -16.71
CA SER A 385 -7.82 3.00 -15.36
C SER A 385 -8.89 3.30 -14.32
N LEU A 386 -9.46 4.51 -14.35
CA LEU A 386 -10.59 4.87 -13.48
C LEU A 386 -11.84 4.02 -13.80
N GLY A 387 -12.08 3.69 -15.08
CA GLY A 387 -13.16 2.77 -15.49
C GLY A 387 -13.05 1.40 -14.83
N GLY A 388 -11.84 0.86 -14.67
CA GLY A 388 -11.60 -0.39 -13.93
C GLY A 388 -11.95 -0.26 -12.45
N ILE A 389 -11.62 0.87 -11.82
CA ILE A 389 -11.99 1.17 -10.43
C ILE A 389 -13.50 1.33 -10.28
N LEU A 390 -14.17 2.01 -11.22
CA LEU A 390 -15.64 2.16 -11.20
C LEU A 390 -16.36 0.83 -11.48
N SER A 391 -15.76 -0.06 -12.28
CA SER A 391 -16.21 -1.45 -12.44
C SER A 391 -16.16 -2.18 -11.09
N GLU A 392 -15.03 -2.12 -10.37
CA GLU A 392 -14.94 -2.70 -9.02
C GLU A 392 -15.89 -2.05 -8.01
N ALA A 393 -16.07 -0.73 -8.07
CA ALA A 393 -17.01 0.00 -7.23
C ALA A 393 -18.47 -0.46 -7.46
N LEU A 394 -18.86 -0.72 -8.71
CA LEU A 394 -20.18 -1.27 -9.04
C LEU A 394 -20.38 -2.65 -8.40
N ILE A 395 -19.40 -3.55 -8.55
CA ILE A 395 -19.46 -4.89 -7.96
C ILE A 395 -19.45 -4.82 -6.42
N TRP A 396 -18.60 -3.96 -5.84
CA TRP A 396 -18.52 -3.74 -4.40
C TRP A 396 -19.83 -3.18 -3.83
N MET A 397 -20.49 -2.26 -4.52
CA MET A 397 -21.76 -1.68 -4.06
C MET A 397 -22.89 -2.73 -3.98
N ILE A 398 -22.84 -3.76 -4.83
CA ILE A 398 -23.86 -4.82 -4.90
C ILE A 398 -23.54 -5.97 -3.94
N TRP A 399 -22.28 -6.42 -3.89
CA TRP A 399 -21.87 -7.64 -3.16
C TRP A 399 -20.82 -7.41 -2.06
N GLY A 400 -20.43 -6.17 -1.80
CA GLY A 400 -19.38 -5.81 -0.85
C GLY A 400 -17.99 -6.29 -1.27
N GLU A 401 -17.05 -6.24 -0.32
CA GLU A 401 -15.66 -6.62 -0.55
C GLU A 401 -15.51 -8.06 -1.05
N LYS A 402 -16.32 -9.00 -0.52
CA LYS A 402 -16.30 -10.39 -0.97
C LYS A 402 -16.58 -10.52 -2.47
N GLY A 403 -17.54 -9.75 -2.98
CA GLY A 403 -17.85 -9.69 -4.41
C GLY A 403 -16.69 -9.09 -5.22
N ARG A 404 -16.10 -8.00 -4.74
CA ARG A 404 -14.95 -7.35 -5.38
C ARG A 404 -13.74 -8.29 -5.46
N GLU A 405 -13.43 -9.01 -4.37
CA GLU A 405 -12.35 -9.99 -4.30
C GLU A 405 -12.60 -11.19 -5.23
N ALA A 406 -13.83 -11.72 -5.25
CA ALA A 406 -14.21 -12.80 -6.16
C ALA A 406 -14.06 -12.38 -7.64
N TYR A 407 -14.55 -11.19 -7.97
CA TYR A 407 -14.42 -10.61 -9.29
C TYR A 407 -12.94 -10.43 -9.68
N GLN A 408 -12.12 -9.88 -8.79
CA GLN A 408 -10.68 -9.74 -9.01
C GLN A 408 -10.00 -11.12 -9.22
N ALA A 409 -10.33 -12.12 -8.40
CA ALA A 409 -9.76 -13.46 -8.50
C ALA A 409 -10.13 -14.15 -9.82
N GLU A 410 -11.36 -13.98 -10.32
CA GLU A 410 -11.78 -14.50 -11.62
C GLU A 410 -11.05 -13.80 -12.78
N ARG A 411 -10.87 -12.47 -12.72
CA ARG A 411 -10.05 -11.75 -13.71
C ARG A 411 -8.59 -12.22 -13.69
N VAL A 412 -8.01 -12.42 -12.51
CA VAL A 412 -6.66 -12.98 -12.36
C VAL A 412 -6.57 -14.37 -13.01
N ARG A 413 -7.56 -15.24 -12.80
CA ARG A 413 -7.59 -16.56 -13.43
C ARG A 413 -7.68 -16.44 -14.95
N ALA A 414 -8.61 -15.65 -15.47
CA ALA A 414 -8.82 -15.52 -16.91
C ALA A 414 -7.61 -14.90 -17.62
N THR A 415 -6.99 -13.88 -17.04
CA THR A 415 -5.79 -13.23 -17.62
C THR A 415 -4.56 -14.14 -17.71
N ARG A 416 -4.48 -15.20 -16.89
CA ARG A 416 -3.44 -16.23 -16.97
C ARG A 416 -3.61 -17.19 -18.15
N GLU A 417 -4.84 -17.35 -18.63
CA GLU A 417 -5.21 -18.33 -19.67
C GLU A 417 -5.19 -17.74 -21.09
N ILE A 418 -4.92 -16.44 -21.21
CA ILE A 418 -4.91 -15.69 -22.47
C ILE A 418 -3.53 -15.10 -22.78
N ARG A 419 -3.42 -14.25 -23.82
CA ARG A 419 -2.14 -13.68 -24.28
C ARG A 419 -1.37 -12.92 -23.22
N LEU A 420 -2.06 -12.34 -22.24
CA LEU A 420 -1.43 -11.65 -21.12
C LEU A 420 -0.56 -12.60 -20.28
N ARG A 421 -0.90 -13.90 -20.22
CA ARG A 421 -0.17 -14.96 -19.49
C ARG A 421 0.09 -14.66 -18.00
N GLY A 422 -0.67 -13.75 -17.40
CA GLY A 422 -0.42 -13.23 -16.05
C GLY A 422 0.78 -12.28 -15.97
N GLY A 423 1.42 -12.18 -14.80
CA GLY A 423 2.56 -11.29 -14.59
C GLY A 423 2.13 -9.83 -14.34
N TYR A 424 2.74 -8.87 -15.05
CA TYR A 424 2.51 -7.44 -14.82
C TYR A 424 1.06 -6.99 -15.09
N HIS A 425 0.37 -7.63 -16.05
CA HIS A 425 -1.04 -7.38 -16.37
C HIS A 425 -1.99 -8.40 -15.73
N GLU A 426 -1.54 -9.09 -14.67
CA GLU A 426 -2.38 -10.04 -13.96
C GLU A 426 -3.63 -9.35 -13.39
N GLY A 427 -4.78 -9.93 -13.68
CA GLY A 427 -6.06 -9.35 -13.32
C GLY A 427 -6.38 -8.08 -14.10
N ALA A 428 -5.89 -7.89 -15.32
CA ALA A 428 -6.33 -6.78 -16.17
C ALA A 428 -7.84 -6.82 -16.50
N PHE A 429 -8.40 -5.68 -16.89
CA PHE A 429 -9.78 -5.57 -17.40
C PHE A 429 -9.90 -5.86 -18.90
N HIS A 430 -8.78 -6.13 -19.56
CA HIS A 430 -8.73 -6.47 -20.97
C HIS A 430 -8.09 -7.84 -21.16
N ASP A 431 -8.32 -8.44 -22.32
CA ASP A 431 -7.54 -9.59 -22.77
C ASP A 431 -6.27 -9.19 -23.54
N GLY A 432 -6.13 -7.88 -23.77
CA GLY A 432 -5.05 -7.23 -24.50
C GLY A 432 -5.47 -6.68 -25.87
N ASP A 433 -6.54 -7.23 -26.46
CA ASP A 433 -7.15 -6.73 -27.69
C ASP A 433 -8.49 -6.04 -27.41
N GLY A 434 -9.26 -6.60 -26.48
CA GLY A 434 -10.62 -6.24 -26.13
C GLY A 434 -10.88 -6.27 -24.62
N LEU A 435 -12.13 -6.01 -24.25
CA LEU A 435 -12.60 -6.17 -22.87
C LEU A 435 -12.53 -7.65 -22.46
N LEU A 436 -12.10 -7.94 -21.25
CA LEU A 436 -12.03 -9.31 -20.75
C LEU A 436 -13.45 -9.85 -20.52
N HIS A 437 -13.76 -11.05 -21.04
CA HIS A 437 -15.10 -11.66 -20.91
C HIS A 437 -15.63 -11.72 -19.46
N VAL A 438 -14.76 -11.97 -18.47
CA VAL A 438 -15.12 -11.97 -17.05
C VAL A 438 -15.73 -10.63 -16.62
N VAL A 439 -15.23 -9.50 -17.13
CA VAL A 439 -15.77 -8.17 -16.85
C VAL A 439 -17.21 -8.06 -17.35
N GLU A 440 -17.47 -8.52 -18.57
CA GLU A 440 -18.81 -8.52 -19.17
C GLU A 440 -19.77 -9.41 -18.37
N GLU A 441 -19.34 -10.61 -17.99
CA GLU A 441 -20.17 -11.55 -17.21
C GLU A 441 -20.56 -10.98 -15.84
N TRP A 442 -19.62 -10.39 -15.11
CA TRP A 442 -19.91 -9.81 -13.80
C TRP A 442 -20.82 -8.59 -13.89
N HIS A 443 -20.62 -7.75 -14.91
CA HIS A 443 -21.51 -6.63 -15.19
C HIS A 443 -22.91 -7.09 -15.61
N GLN A 444 -23.02 -8.16 -16.40
CA GLN A 444 -24.31 -8.73 -16.77
C GLN A 444 -25.05 -9.27 -15.55
N ARG A 445 -24.37 -10.02 -14.67
CA ARG A 445 -24.92 -10.46 -13.37
C ARG A 445 -25.37 -9.28 -12.51
N ALA A 446 -24.61 -8.18 -12.51
CA ALA A 446 -24.94 -6.96 -11.77
C ALA A 446 -26.21 -6.29 -12.31
N VAL A 447 -26.38 -6.27 -13.63
CA VAL A 447 -27.59 -5.77 -14.28
C VAL A 447 -28.80 -6.65 -13.95
N GLU A 448 -28.63 -7.97 -14.03
CA GLU A 448 -29.71 -8.93 -13.75
C GLU A 448 -30.19 -8.85 -12.29
N ILE A 449 -29.27 -8.88 -11.32
CA ILE A 449 -29.62 -8.88 -9.89
C ILE A 449 -30.25 -7.55 -9.44
N THR A 450 -29.93 -6.45 -10.12
CA THR A 450 -30.53 -5.15 -9.87
C THR A 450 -31.82 -4.91 -10.67
N GLY A 451 -32.30 -5.90 -11.42
CA GLY A 451 -33.50 -5.79 -12.25
C GLY A 451 -33.37 -4.76 -13.38
N GLY A 452 -32.18 -4.59 -13.94
CA GLY A 452 -31.88 -3.63 -14.99
C GLY A 452 -31.39 -2.26 -14.48
N LYS A 453 -31.51 -1.96 -13.18
CA LYS A 453 -31.17 -0.61 -12.65
C LYS A 453 -29.70 -0.25 -12.82
N ALA A 454 -28.78 -1.22 -12.73
CA ALA A 454 -27.36 -0.98 -12.96
C ALA A 454 -26.98 -0.85 -14.44
N GLU A 455 -27.91 -1.03 -15.38
CA GLU A 455 -27.60 -1.07 -16.82
C GLU A 455 -26.98 0.23 -17.30
N ALA A 456 -27.58 1.38 -17.01
CA ALA A 456 -27.06 2.66 -17.48
C ALA A 456 -25.61 2.90 -17.02
N LEU A 457 -25.30 2.63 -15.75
CA LEU A 457 -23.94 2.77 -15.21
C LEU A 457 -22.98 1.74 -15.82
N SER A 458 -23.41 0.48 -15.91
CA SER A 458 -22.63 -0.60 -16.51
C SER A 458 -22.25 -0.26 -17.96
N GLN A 459 -23.19 0.29 -18.73
CA GLN A 459 -22.97 0.73 -20.10
C GLN A 459 -21.95 1.87 -20.19
N VAL A 460 -22.00 2.85 -19.27
CA VAL A 460 -21.00 3.92 -19.24
C VAL A 460 -19.61 3.37 -18.97
N ILE A 461 -19.48 2.48 -17.98
CA ILE A 461 -18.20 1.86 -17.61
C ILE A 461 -17.65 1.02 -18.78
N ILE A 462 -18.43 0.06 -19.27
CA ILE A 462 -17.96 -0.91 -20.28
C ILE A 462 -17.74 -0.26 -21.64
N LYS A 463 -18.73 0.47 -22.17
CA LYS A 463 -18.68 0.96 -23.55
C LYS A 463 -17.89 2.23 -23.72
N PHE A 464 -17.81 3.07 -22.70
CA PHE A 464 -17.26 4.42 -22.84
C PHE A 464 -16.01 4.68 -21.99
N MET A 465 -15.67 3.83 -21.02
CA MET A 465 -14.39 3.93 -20.30
C MET A 465 -13.47 2.75 -20.57
N LEU A 466 -13.99 1.52 -20.52
CA LEU A 466 -13.24 0.28 -20.73
C LEU A 466 -13.19 -0.17 -22.21
N ALA A 467 -13.53 0.71 -23.15
CA ALA A 467 -13.39 0.41 -24.58
C ALA A 467 -11.92 0.19 -24.95
N ALA A 468 -11.61 -0.85 -25.73
CA ALA A 468 -10.23 -1.11 -26.11
C ALA A 468 -9.63 -0.02 -27.01
N ASP A 469 -10.42 0.49 -27.95
CA ASP A 469 -10.05 1.62 -28.80
C ASP A 469 -10.12 2.95 -28.02
N PRO A 470 -9.01 3.68 -27.83
CA PRO A 470 -9.00 4.97 -27.15
C PRO A 470 -9.92 6.01 -27.79
N ASP A 471 -10.17 5.95 -29.11
CA ASP A 471 -11.02 6.93 -29.78
C ASP A 471 -12.51 6.74 -29.46
N ARG A 472 -12.90 5.52 -29.08
CA ARG A 472 -14.25 5.21 -28.59
C ARG A 472 -14.46 5.55 -27.11
N ARG A 473 -13.38 5.72 -26.34
CA ARG A 473 -13.49 6.15 -24.94
C ARG A 473 -13.94 7.60 -24.85
N TYR A 474 -14.81 7.88 -23.90
CA TYR A 474 -15.14 9.24 -23.50
C TYR A 474 -13.93 9.93 -22.89
N THR A 475 -13.88 11.26 -23.05
CA THR A 475 -13.05 12.12 -22.20
C THR A 475 -13.60 12.10 -20.77
N ALA A 476 -12.80 12.54 -19.80
CA ALA A 476 -13.24 12.57 -18.40
C ALA A 476 -14.51 13.42 -18.21
N ALA A 477 -14.58 14.59 -18.85
CA ALA A 477 -15.77 15.45 -18.83
C ALA A 477 -17.01 14.78 -19.45
N GLN A 478 -16.86 14.10 -20.59
CA GLN A 478 -17.97 13.35 -21.22
C GLN A 478 -18.45 12.20 -20.34
N ALA A 479 -17.52 11.45 -19.73
CA ALA A 479 -17.85 10.37 -18.79
C ALA A 479 -18.60 10.93 -17.57
N PHE A 480 -18.16 12.05 -17.00
CA PHE A 480 -18.83 12.67 -15.85
C PHE A 480 -20.30 13.00 -16.16
N GLN A 481 -20.56 13.64 -17.31
CA GLN A 481 -21.92 13.97 -17.75
C GLN A 481 -22.78 12.71 -17.98
N ALA A 482 -22.19 11.66 -18.54
CA ALA A 482 -22.88 10.39 -18.73
C ALA A 482 -23.25 9.73 -17.39
N PHE A 483 -22.33 9.73 -16.42
CA PHE A 483 -22.62 9.23 -15.07
C PHE A 483 -23.67 10.06 -14.34
N ALA A 484 -23.60 11.39 -14.41
CA ALA A 484 -24.59 12.28 -13.80
C ALA A 484 -26.01 11.97 -14.30
N THR A 485 -26.14 11.55 -15.56
CA THR A 485 -27.41 11.11 -16.16
C THR A 485 -27.79 9.69 -15.76
N ALA A 486 -26.82 8.79 -15.56
CA ALA A 486 -27.04 7.40 -15.20
C ALA A 486 -27.36 7.17 -13.72
N ILE A 487 -26.77 7.94 -12.79
CA ILE A 487 -26.94 7.75 -11.34
C ILE A 487 -28.41 7.75 -10.88
N PRO A 488 -29.29 8.66 -11.35
CA PRO A 488 -30.70 8.65 -10.96
C PRO A 488 -31.43 7.32 -11.25
N THR A 489 -30.94 6.52 -12.21
CA THR A 489 -31.54 5.22 -12.55
C THR A 489 -31.36 4.15 -11.46
N LEU A 490 -30.52 4.43 -10.44
CA LEU A 490 -30.32 3.56 -9.29
C LEU A 490 -31.33 3.76 -8.13
N GLU A 491 -32.17 4.80 -8.16
CA GLU A 491 -33.06 5.15 -7.02
C GLU A 491 -34.31 4.23 -6.96
N SER A 492 -34.53 3.46 -5.85
CA SER A 492 -35.83 3.00 -5.29
C SER A 492 -35.70 1.88 -4.22
N ASP A 493 -36.68 1.85 -3.30
CA ASP A 493 -36.87 1.08 -2.04
C ASP A 493 -36.46 -0.40 -1.96
N ASN A 494 -36.13 -1.07 -3.07
CA ASN A 494 -35.64 -2.45 -3.08
C ASN A 494 -34.66 -2.65 -4.24
N ILE A 495 -33.41 -2.20 -4.09
CA ILE A 495 -32.32 -3.05 -4.58
C ILE A 495 -32.22 -4.14 -3.52
N THR A 496 -32.69 -5.35 -3.86
CA THR A 496 -32.49 -6.53 -3.01
C THR A 496 -30.99 -6.78 -2.96
N GLN A 497 -30.29 -6.08 -2.06
CA GLN A 497 -28.92 -6.38 -1.74
C GLN A 497 -28.95 -7.79 -1.14
N ASN A 498 -28.56 -8.78 -1.95
CA ASN A 498 -28.20 -10.09 -1.45
C ASN A 498 -26.89 -9.90 -0.67
N TYR A 499 -27.00 -9.34 0.55
CA TYR A 499 -25.94 -9.38 1.52
C TYR A 499 -25.57 -10.84 1.73
N ILE A 500 -24.30 -11.17 1.56
CA ILE A 500 -23.71 -12.31 2.27
C ILE A 500 -23.63 -11.86 3.73
N ASP A 501 -24.76 -11.81 4.42
CA ASP A 501 -24.83 -11.35 5.82
C ASP A 501 -24.34 -12.45 6.75
N GLU A 502 -23.55 -12.01 7.73
CA GLU A 502 -22.94 -12.84 8.75
C GLU A 502 -24.01 -13.37 9.71
N GLY A 503 -24.56 -14.55 9.40
CA GLY A 503 -25.38 -15.31 10.34
C GLY A 503 -26.85 -15.43 9.93
N SER A 504 -27.13 -16.28 8.96
CA SER A 504 -28.26 -17.22 9.01
C SER A 504 -28.15 -18.16 7.82
N GLN A 505 -28.16 -19.45 8.12
CA GLN A 505 -28.19 -20.50 7.12
C GLN A 505 -29.53 -20.48 6.39
N SER A 506 -29.52 -20.31 5.07
CA SER A 506 -30.32 -21.14 4.16
C SER A 506 -29.76 -21.08 2.73
N GLU A 507 -29.45 -22.25 2.22
CA GLU A 507 -28.97 -22.62 0.88
C GLU A 507 -29.83 -22.02 -0.24
N THR A 508 -29.24 -21.58 -1.36
CA THR A 508 -29.05 -22.48 -2.51
C THR A 508 -27.69 -22.34 -3.24
N SER A 509 -27.01 -23.51 -3.27
CA SER A 509 -25.95 -24.01 -4.16
C SER A 509 -24.64 -23.23 -4.32
N SER A 510 -23.85 -23.14 -3.26
CA SER A 510 -22.42 -23.49 -3.36
C SER A 510 -22.25 -24.86 -2.73
N GLU A 511 -21.69 -25.83 -3.46
CA GLU A 511 -21.37 -27.12 -2.84
C GLU A 511 -20.40 -26.89 -1.67
N PRO A 512 -20.63 -27.50 -0.49
CA PRO A 512 -19.77 -27.31 0.66
C PRO A 512 -18.33 -27.75 0.34
N PRO A 513 -17.30 -27.07 0.88
CA PRO A 513 -15.92 -27.41 0.61
C PRO A 513 -15.64 -28.86 1.00
N ILE A 514 -15.12 -29.64 0.04
CA ILE A 514 -14.87 -31.07 0.23
C ILE A 514 -13.70 -31.25 1.20
N THR A 515 -13.97 -31.67 2.44
CA THR A 515 -12.96 -31.83 3.50
C THR A 515 -12.35 -33.23 3.59
N ILE A 516 -11.18 -33.34 4.22
CA ILE A 516 -10.54 -34.64 4.54
C ILE A 516 -11.48 -35.53 5.36
N ASP A 517 -12.16 -34.97 6.36
CA ASP A 517 -13.08 -35.73 7.20
C ASP A 517 -14.35 -36.15 6.43
N GLN A 518 -14.83 -35.31 5.50
CA GLN A 518 -15.94 -35.68 4.62
C GLN A 518 -15.55 -36.82 3.67
N ILE A 519 -14.37 -36.74 3.05
CA ILE A 519 -13.85 -37.80 2.18
C ILE A 519 -13.62 -39.08 3.00
N TRP A 520 -13.09 -38.97 4.22
CA TRP A 520 -12.92 -40.11 5.12
C TRP A 520 -14.25 -40.82 5.37
N LYS A 521 -15.27 -40.06 5.80
CA LYS A 521 -16.61 -40.58 6.10
C LYS A 521 -17.28 -41.22 4.89
N ASP A 522 -17.13 -40.63 3.72
CA ASP A 522 -17.84 -41.07 2.52
C ASP A 522 -17.12 -42.20 1.75
N CYS A 523 -15.79 -42.30 1.88
CA CYS A 523 -14.99 -43.23 1.08
C CYS A 523 -14.28 -44.32 1.88
N PHE A 524 -13.98 -44.08 3.17
CA PHE A 524 -13.06 -44.93 3.95
C PHE A 524 -13.64 -45.48 5.26
N GLU A 525 -14.67 -44.84 5.83
CA GLU A 525 -15.29 -45.27 7.08
C GLU A 525 -16.28 -46.44 6.83
N PRO A 526 -16.15 -47.58 7.52
CA PRO A 526 -17.08 -48.69 7.39
C PRO A 526 -18.43 -48.35 8.04
N GLY A 527 -19.53 -48.34 7.26
CA GLY A 527 -20.87 -48.04 7.76
C GLY A 527 -22.00 -48.58 6.89
N ILE A 528 -23.20 -48.71 7.48
CA ILE A 528 -24.45 -49.09 6.80
C ILE A 528 -25.12 -47.83 6.25
N ARG A 529 -25.29 -47.71 4.94
CA ARG A 529 -26.17 -46.69 4.31
C ARG A 529 -27.54 -47.30 4.01
N THR A 530 -28.60 -46.51 4.22
CA THR A 530 -30.00 -46.91 4.45
C THR A 530 -30.69 -47.68 3.31
N THR A 531 -31.79 -48.33 3.72
CA THR A 531 -32.68 -49.25 2.99
C THR A 531 -33.23 -48.70 1.68
N ASN A 532 -33.24 -49.53 0.62
CA ASN A 532 -34.15 -49.33 -0.52
C ASN A 532 -35.61 -49.45 -0.06
N ASN A 533 -36.58 -49.01 -0.87
CA ASN A 533 -38.04 -49.07 -0.63
C ASN A 533 -38.61 -50.47 -0.29
N PHE A 534 -37.76 -51.50 -0.20
CA PHE A 534 -38.08 -52.87 0.22
C PHE A 534 -37.29 -53.35 1.47
N GLY A 535 -36.65 -52.45 2.23
CA GLY A 535 -36.17 -52.75 3.60
C GLY A 535 -34.92 -53.63 3.74
N ARG A 536 -34.16 -53.93 2.68
CA ARG A 536 -32.88 -54.67 2.80
C ARG A 536 -31.69 -53.74 3.03
N LYS A 537 -30.90 -54.03 4.08
CA LYS A 537 -29.62 -53.37 4.41
C LYS A 537 -28.48 -54.04 3.63
N PHE A 538 -27.72 -53.28 2.85
CA PHE A 538 -26.51 -53.75 2.17
C PHE A 538 -25.25 -53.21 2.85
N TRP A 539 -24.26 -54.09 3.00
CA TRP A 539 -22.92 -53.76 3.49
C TRP A 539 -22.02 -53.52 2.27
N PHE A 540 -21.43 -52.33 2.15
CA PHE A 540 -20.46 -52.03 1.11
C PHE A 540 -19.03 -51.97 1.68
N ASN A 541 -18.05 -52.32 0.85
CA ASN A 541 -16.64 -52.39 1.21
C ASN A 541 -16.05 -50.96 1.40
N SER A 542 -15.32 -50.73 2.48
CA SER A 542 -14.96 -49.39 3.01
C SER A 542 -13.69 -48.76 2.40
N ASP A 543 -13.48 -48.90 1.09
CA ASP A 543 -12.33 -48.29 0.38
C ASP A 543 -12.73 -47.86 -1.03
N ILE A 544 -13.74 -46.99 -1.10
CA ILE A 544 -14.29 -46.43 -2.33
C ILE A 544 -13.30 -45.42 -2.91
N ASP A 545 -13.21 -45.36 -4.25
CA ASP A 545 -12.36 -44.40 -4.95
C ASP A 545 -12.86 -42.95 -4.72
N PRO A 546 -12.08 -42.07 -4.06
CA PRO A 546 -12.54 -40.72 -3.76
C PRO A 546 -12.89 -39.90 -5.00
N LEU A 547 -12.27 -40.15 -6.15
CA LEU A 547 -12.58 -39.42 -7.39
C LEU A 547 -13.91 -39.84 -8.02
N ARG A 548 -14.45 -41.01 -7.65
CA ARG A 548 -15.81 -41.41 -8.05
C ARG A 548 -16.88 -40.69 -7.24
N VAL A 549 -16.59 -40.44 -5.96
CA VAL A 549 -17.51 -39.75 -5.05
C VAL A 549 -17.39 -38.23 -5.21
N PHE A 550 -16.18 -37.75 -5.51
CA PHE A 550 -15.83 -36.34 -5.63
C PHE A 550 -15.08 -36.06 -6.95
N PRO A 551 -15.76 -36.13 -8.12
CA PRO A 551 -15.12 -35.94 -9.42
C PRO A 551 -14.53 -34.54 -9.63
N ALA A 552 -15.05 -33.52 -8.94
CA ALA A 552 -14.53 -32.15 -8.96
C ALA A 552 -13.04 -32.05 -8.52
N LEU A 553 -12.49 -33.08 -7.88
CA LEU A 553 -11.08 -33.10 -7.44
C LEU A 553 -10.11 -33.47 -8.57
N GLU A 554 -10.59 -34.03 -9.67
CA GLU A 554 -9.76 -34.51 -10.78
C GLU A 554 -9.01 -33.37 -11.47
N ASP A 555 -9.66 -32.22 -11.70
CA ASP A 555 -9.03 -31.02 -12.25
C ASP A 555 -7.93 -30.46 -11.34
N THR A 556 -8.10 -30.56 -10.02
CA THR A 556 -7.08 -30.06 -9.10
C THR A 556 -5.86 -30.98 -9.07
N LEU A 557 -6.07 -32.30 -9.17
CA LEU A 557 -5.02 -33.30 -9.22
C LEU A 557 -4.24 -33.28 -10.54
N SER A 558 -4.91 -33.04 -11.67
CA SER A 558 -4.27 -32.94 -12.98
C SER A 558 -3.28 -31.78 -13.03
N ARG A 559 -3.61 -30.65 -12.40
CA ARG A 559 -2.71 -29.49 -12.30
C ARG A 559 -1.52 -29.74 -11.37
N LEU A 560 -1.70 -30.51 -10.28
CA LEU A 560 -0.63 -30.89 -9.37
C LEU A 560 0.41 -31.82 -10.02
N LYS A 561 -0.03 -32.67 -10.95
CA LYS A 561 0.82 -33.61 -11.69
C LYS A 561 1.89 -32.92 -12.54
N GLY A 562 1.57 -31.77 -13.14
CA GLY A 562 2.43 -31.13 -14.15
C GLY A 562 2.76 -32.07 -15.33
N ASN A 563 3.82 -31.76 -16.09
CA ASN A 563 4.17 -32.51 -17.31
C ASN A 563 4.87 -33.86 -17.06
N SER A 564 5.42 -34.11 -15.86
CA SER A 564 6.26 -35.31 -15.60
C SER A 564 6.03 -35.99 -14.24
N GLY A 565 5.03 -35.55 -13.45
CA GLY A 565 4.80 -36.05 -12.09
C GLY A 565 5.75 -35.43 -11.06
N ARG A 566 5.52 -35.70 -9.77
CA ARG A 566 6.29 -35.12 -8.65
C ARG A 566 6.53 -36.14 -7.55
N ASN A 567 7.71 -36.10 -6.93
CA ASN A 567 8.00 -36.94 -5.76
C ASN A 567 7.29 -36.39 -4.52
N GLN A 568 6.65 -37.27 -3.75
CA GLN A 568 5.83 -36.90 -2.60
C GLN A 568 6.50 -37.35 -1.29
N ILE A 569 6.83 -36.39 -0.42
CA ILE A 569 7.49 -36.65 0.88
C ILE A 569 6.62 -36.11 2.01
N PHE A 570 6.37 -36.93 3.03
CA PHE A 570 5.66 -36.57 4.25
C PHE A 570 6.65 -36.50 5.41
N ILE A 571 6.55 -35.46 6.24
CA ILE A 571 7.30 -35.27 7.48
C ILE A 571 6.28 -35.11 8.59
N LEU A 572 6.34 -35.98 9.59
CA LEU A 572 5.42 -36.00 10.71
C LEU A 572 6.13 -35.62 12.01
N ASP A 573 5.60 -34.61 12.66
CA ASP A 573 5.86 -34.30 14.06
C ASP A 573 5.25 -35.39 14.95
N ASP A 574 6.11 -36.25 15.48
CA ASP A 574 5.77 -37.36 16.37
C ASP A 574 6.03 -37.06 17.85
N SER A 575 6.01 -35.78 18.21
CA SER A 575 6.10 -35.37 19.61
C SER A 575 4.79 -35.60 20.37
N ILE A 576 4.88 -35.54 21.70
CA ILE A 576 3.77 -35.80 22.62
C ILE A 576 2.62 -34.81 22.46
N SER A 577 2.89 -33.60 21.99
CA SER A 577 1.87 -32.59 21.69
C SER A 577 0.96 -33.02 20.52
N MET A 578 1.48 -33.83 19.59
CA MET A 578 0.74 -34.39 18.46
C MET A 578 0.00 -35.68 18.78
N LYS A 579 0.23 -36.30 19.95
CA LYS A 579 -0.44 -37.55 20.36
C LYS A 579 -1.98 -37.47 20.30
N PRO A 580 -2.66 -36.39 20.74
CA PRO A 580 -4.12 -36.27 20.64
C PRO A 580 -4.63 -36.18 19.19
N HIS A 581 -3.75 -35.85 18.24
CA HIS A 581 -4.08 -35.68 16.82
C HIS A 581 -3.72 -36.90 15.97
N ARG A 582 -3.19 -37.98 16.58
CA ARG A 582 -2.68 -39.18 15.88
C ARG A 582 -3.66 -39.74 14.86
N ASP A 583 -4.91 -39.95 15.27
CA ASP A 583 -5.91 -40.56 14.39
C ASP A 583 -6.23 -39.62 13.22
N GLN A 584 -6.37 -38.32 13.49
CA GLN A 584 -6.62 -37.32 12.45
C GLN A 584 -5.46 -37.26 11.44
N VAL A 585 -4.21 -37.26 11.91
CA VAL A 585 -3.01 -37.32 11.07
C VAL A 585 -3.03 -38.57 10.19
N ALA A 586 -3.32 -39.74 10.76
CA ALA A 586 -3.36 -41.01 10.03
C ALA A 586 -4.42 -40.98 8.92
N ARG A 587 -5.62 -40.43 9.20
CA ARG A 587 -6.68 -40.22 8.20
C ARG A 587 -6.24 -39.26 7.10
N THR A 588 -5.65 -38.12 7.46
CA THR A 588 -5.14 -37.14 6.49
C THR A 588 -4.12 -37.77 5.54
N CYS A 589 -3.14 -38.50 6.05
CA CYS A 589 -2.15 -39.19 5.23
C CYS A 589 -2.81 -40.19 4.26
N ARG A 590 -3.73 -41.04 4.74
CA ARG A 590 -4.41 -42.03 3.90
C ARG A 590 -5.21 -41.39 2.77
N VAL A 591 -5.97 -40.34 3.07
CA VAL A 591 -6.80 -39.63 2.09
C VAL A 591 -5.92 -38.97 1.02
N LEU A 592 -4.87 -38.23 1.42
CA LEU A 592 -3.97 -37.56 0.49
C LEU A 592 -3.27 -38.55 -0.43
N ILE A 593 -2.72 -39.65 0.11
CA ILE A 593 -2.04 -40.68 -0.68
C ILE A 593 -3.00 -41.32 -1.69
N LYS A 594 -4.23 -41.64 -1.27
CA LYS A 594 -5.23 -42.24 -2.18
C LYS A 594 -5.56 -41.28 -3.33
N LEU A 595 -5.75 -39.99 -3.04
CA LEU A 595 -6.03 -38.98 -4.06
C LEU A 595 -4.86 -38.76 -5.01
N LEU A 596 -3.62 -38.65 -4.48
CA LEU A 596 -2.41 -38.49 -5.30
C LEU A 596 -2.20 -39.67 -6.26
N LYS A 597 -2.47 -40.89 -5.80
CA LYS A 597 -2.45 -42.09 -6.65
C LYS A 597 -3.53 -42.07 -7.72
N LYS A 598 -4.77 -41.83 -7.31
CA LYS A 598 -5.94 -41.88 -8.22
C LYS A 598 -5.94 -40.75 -9.23
N GLY A 599 -5.43 -39.58 -8.86
CA GLY A 599 -5.18 -38.46 -9.75
C GLY A 599 -3.94 -38.62 -10.65
N HIS A 600 -3.25 -39.76 -10.59
CA HIS A 600 -2.02 -40.04 -11.36
C HIS A 600 -0.92 -38.99 -11.18
N VAL A 601 -0.87 -38.32 -10.02
CA VAL A 601 0.20 -37.37 -9.63
C VAL A 601 1.48 -38.15 -9.31
N ASP A 602 1.30 -39.28 -8.62
CA ASP A 602 2.35 -40.25 -8.35
C ASP A 602 1.78 -41.69 -8.33
N PRO A 603 1.42 -42.26 -9.51
CA PRO A 603 0.65 -43.50 -9.58
C PRO A 603 1.45 -44.75 -9.16
N ASP A 604 2.77 -44.76 -9.40
CA ASP A 604 3.60 -45.98 -9.31
C ASP A 604 4.79 -45.91 -8.33
N LYS A 605 5.01 -44.78 -7.63
CA LYS A 605 6.13 -44.66 -6.68
C LYS A 605 5.75 -44.95 -5.23
N GLU A 606 6.78 -45.16 -4.44
CA GLU A 606 6.68 -45.30 -2.99
C GLU A 606 6.65 -43.92 -2.33
N PHE A 607 5.68 -43.70 -1.46
CA PHE A 607 5.61 -42.51 -0.63
C PHE A 607 6.60 -42.62 0.53
N GLU A 608 7.20 -41.51 0.90
CA GLU A 608 8.14 -41.43 2.02
C GLU A 608 7.50 -40.73 3.21
N LEU A 609 7.53 -41.34 4.39
CA LEU A 609 7.14 -40.73 5.66
C LEU A 609 8.33 -40.69 6.61
N TYR A 610 8.73 -39.49 7.02
CA TYR A 610 9.75 -39.24 8.03
C TYR A 610 9.10 -38.90 9.37
N PHE A 611 9.57 -39.52 10.45
CA PHE A 611 9.21 -39.15 11.82
C PHE A 611 10.27 -38.20 12.40
N ALA A 612 9.87 -36.97 12.72
CA ALA A 612 10.78 -35.86 13.01
C ALA A 612 11.65 -36.06 14.27
N SER A 613 11.17 -36.77 15.28
CA SER A 613 11.90 -36.97 16.54
C SER A 613 13.00 -38.03 16.48
N LYS A 614 12.98 -38.92 15.47
CA LYS A 614 13.95 -40.03 15.33
C LYS A 614 14.61 -40.10 13.95
N GLY A 615 14.18 -39.29 12.99
CA GLY A 615 14.59 -39.39 11.59
C GLY A 615 14.25 -40.73 10.92
N ARG A 616 13.30 -41.50 11.50
CA ARG A 616 12.89 -42.80 10.96
C ARG A 616 12.13 -42.56 9.66
N LEU A 617 12.57 -43.21 8.59
CA LEU A 617 11.91 -43.23 7.28
C LEU A 617 11.07 -44.51 7.13
N ILE A 618 9.84 -44.35 6.65
CA ILE A 618 9.00 -45.44 6.14
C ILE A 618 8.73 -45.17 4.67
N LYS A 619 8.96 -46.19 3.84
CA LYS A 619 8.56 -46.20 2.44
C LYS A 619 7.37 -47.12 2.28
N ALA A 620 6.33 -46.65 1.60
CA ALA A 620 5.12 -47.43 1.41
C ALA A 620 4.47 -47.11 0.07
N LYS A 621 3.95 -48.15 -0.58
CA LYS A 621 3.14 -47.97 -1.78
C LYS A 621 1.72 -47.56 -1.42
N ASN A 622 1.13 -48.07 -0.34
CA ASN A 622 -0.29 -47.83 -0.07
C ASN A 622 -0.52 -46.92 1.13
N GLY A 623 -1.55 -46.06 1.04
CA GLY A 623 -1.94 -45.17 2.13
C GLY A 623 -2.35 -45.92 3.41
N THR A 624 -2.80 -47.18 3.29
CA THR A 624 -3.11 -48.07 4.43
C THR A 624 -1.86 -48.43 5.25
N ASP A 625 -0.71 -48.58 4.58
CA ASP A 625 0.54 -48.94 5.25
C ASP A 625 1.08 -47.72 6.02
N ILE A 626 0.98 -46.52 5.43
CA ILE A 626 1.32 -45.26 6.09
C ILE A 626 0.37 -44.98 7.26
N GLN A 627 -0.94 -45.20 7.10
CA GLN A 627 -1.92 -45.09 8.18
C GLN A 627 -1.53 -46.00 9.36
N THR A 628 -1.33 -47.29 9.08
CA THR A 628 -0.98 -48.29 10.09
C THR A 628 0.33 -47.92 10.80
N ALA A 629 1.30 -47.39 10.04
CA ALA A 629 2.55 -46.94 10.60
C ALA A 629 2.39 -45.75 11.56
N VAL A 630 1.56 -44.76 11.23
CA VAL A 630 1.26 -43.62 12.11
C VAL A 630 0.51 -44.07 13.36
N GLU A 631 -0.52 -44.91 13.21
CA GLU A 631 -1.36 -45.39 14.33
C GLU A 631 -0.54 -46.18 15.36
N LYS A 632 0.37 -47.05 14.89
CA LYS A 632 1.24 -47.88 15.72
C LYS A 632 2.48 -47.17 16.23
N HIS A 633 2.80 -45.97 15.71
CA HIS A 633 4.00 -45.25 16.13
C HIS A 633 3.86 -44.66 17.53
N ASP A 634 4.99 -44.55 18.23
CA ASP A 634 5.04 -44.00 19.57
C ASP A 634 5.30 -42.48 19.54
N PHE A 635 4.32 -41.72 20.03
CA PHE A 635 4.36 -40.25 20.16
C PHE A 635 4.82 -39.81 21.56
N SER A 636 5.48 -40.65 22.35
CA SER A 636 5.86 -40.33 23.74
C SER A 636 6.97 -39.27 23.87
N LYS A 637 7.57 -38.83 22.75
CA LYS A 637 8.74 -37.94 22.76
C LYS A 637 8.35 -36.51 23.09
N ARG A 638 9.09 -35.88 24.02
CA ARG A 638 8.77 -34.52 24.50
C ARG A 638 9.21 -33.40 23.54
N ARG A 639 10.09 -33.67 22.59
CA ARG A 639 10.66 -32.69 21.66
C ARG A 639 10.61 -33.20 20.23
N CYS A 640 10.44 -32.27 19.30
CA CYS A 640 10.46 -32.50 17.87
C CYS A 640 11.71 -31.85 17.28
N GLU A 641 12.56 -32.61 16.60
CA GLU A 641 13.78 -32.10 15.95
C GLU A 641 13.49 -31.61 14.52
N MET A 642 12.45 -30.77 14.37
CA MET A 642 11.90 -30.39 13.06
C MET A 642 12.95 -29.78 12.13
N ARG A 643 13.83 -28.92 12.69
CA ARG A 643 14.96 -28.36 11.93
C ARG A 643 15.86 -29.45 11.36
N SER A 644 16.28 -30.41 12.19
CA SER A 644 17.25 -31.44 11.77
C SER A 644 16.68 -32.32 10.67
N ILE A 645 15.40 -32.71 10.78
CA ILE A 645 14.78 -33.56 9.76
C ILE A 645 14.52 -32.80 8.47
N LEU A 646 14.09 -31.54 8.54
CA LEU A 646 13.92 -30.70 7.35
C LEU A 646 15.26 -30.44 6.67
N ASP A 647 16.33 -30.25 7.43
CA ASP A 647 17.68 -30.11 6.86
C ASP A 647 18.11 -31.40 6.14
N GLN A 648 17.91 -32.56 6.76
CA GLN A 648 18.22 -33.85 6.14
C GLN A 648 17.41 -34.07 4.85
N VAL A 649 16.10 -33.81 4.89
CA VAL A 649 15.23 -33.96 3.72
C VAL A 649 15.59 -32.93 2.64
N ALA A 650 15.86 -31.69 3.01
CA ALA A 650 16.29 -30.64 2.07
C ALA A 650 17.57 -31.05 1.33
N SER A 651 18.58 -31.57 2.03
CA SER A 651 19.82 -32.10 1.43
C SER A 651 19.52 -33.17 0.38
N ARG A 652 18.63 -34.10 0.69
CA ARG A 652 18.24 -35.16 -0.22
C ARG A 652 17.39 -34.66 -1.40
N VAL A 653 16.54 -33.66 -1.16
CA VAL A 653 15.71 -33.02 -2.19
C VAL A 653 16.60 -32.36 -3.23
N MET A 654 17.65 -31.63 -2.82
CA MET A 654 18.67 -31.00 -3.68
C MET A 654 19.43 -31.98 -4.60
N GLU A 655 19.37 -33.29 -4.35
CA GLU A 655 19.95 -34.33 -5.20
C GLU A 655 18.93 -34.94 -6.19
N GLN A 656 17.64 -34.62 -6.07
CA GLN A 656 16.59 -35.15 -6.93
C GLN A 656 16.56 -34.46 -8.29
N ARG A 657 16.32 -35.23 -9.35
CA ARG A 657 16.13 -34.70 -10.71
C ARG A 657 14.70 -34.29 -11.03
N GLN A 658 13.74 -34.65 -10.18
CA GLN A 658 12.31 -34.39 -10.38
C GLN A 658 11.78 -33.46 -9.29
N PRO A 659 10.76 -32.63 -9.59
CA PRO A 659 10.16 -31.74 -8.60
C PRO A 659 9.60 -32.52 -7.39
N VAL A 660 9.69 -31.91 -6.21
CA VAL A 660 9.31 -32.51 -4.93
C VAL A 660 8.20 -31.69 -4.26
N SER A 661 7.28 -32.39 -3.60
CA SER A 661 6.27 -31.83 -2.70
C SER A 661 6.50 -32.39 -1.29
N LEU A 662 6.77 -31.52 -0.33
CA LEU A 662 6.97 -31.83 1.07
C LEU A 662 5.72 -31.47 1.86
N TYR A 663 5.13 -32.44 2.56
CA TYR A 663 3.99 -32.23 3.47
C TYR A 663 4.47 -32.37 4.91
N VAL A 664 4.44 -31.27 5.68
CA VAL A 664 4.88 -31.23 7.08
C VAL A 664 3.66 -31.22 8.01
N LEU A 665 3.39 -32.34 8.68
CA LEU A 665 2.25 -32.51 9.59
C LEU A 665 2.69 -32.21 11.02
N THR A 666 2.22 -31.10 11.59
CA THR A 666 2.72 -30.60 12.88
C THR A 666 1.70 -29.68 13.57
N ASN A 667 1.90 -29.39 14.85
CA ASN A 667 1.19 -28.33 15.56
C ASN A 667 2.10 -27.14 15.88
N GLY A 668 3.35 -27.14 15.39
CA GLY A 668 4.33 -26.07 15.59
C GLY A 668 4.93 -26.01 17.01
N HIS A 669 4.74 -27.04 17.85
CA HIS A 669 5.27 -27.08 19.22
C HIS A 669 6.69 -27.67 19.27
N TRP A 670 7.61 -27.12 18.48
CA TRP A 670 8.96 -27.67 18.33
C TRP A 670 9.87 -27.39 19.54
N ASP A 671 9.79 -26.18 20.11
CA ASP A 671 10.37 -25.85 21.42
C ASP A 671 9.34 -25.10 22.28
N ILE A 672 8.89 -25.77 23.35
CA ILE A 672 7.92 -25.22 24.31
C ILE A 672 8.62 -24.29 25.32
N ARG A 673 9.95 -24.36 25.46
CA ARG A 673 10.70 -23.52 26.43
C ARG A 673 10.97 -22.12 25.92
N ASN A 674 10.91 -21.91 24.59
CA ASN A 674 11.10 -20.61 23.97
C ASN A 674 9.99 -20.33 22.94
N PRO A 675 8.81 -19.84 23.39
CA PRO A 675 7.64 -19.61 22.53
C PRO A 675 7.89 -18.66 21.36
N SER A 676 8.81 -17.70 21.50
CA SER A 676 9.16 -16.71 20.47
C SER A 676 10.19 -17.20 19.45
N SER A 677 10.84 -18.34 19.70
CA SER A 677 11.78 -18.92 18.73
C SER A 677 11.05 -19.75 17.67
N ILE A 678 11.37 -19.51 16.39
CA ILE A 678 11.00 -20.34 15.23
C ILE A 678 11.88 -21.59 15.07
N CYS A 679 12.73 -21.88 16.07
CA CYS A 679 13.55 -23.09 16.18
C CYS A 679 14.55 -23.31 15.04
N SER A 680 14.91 -22.25 14.30
CA SER A 680 15.78 -22.31 13.14
C SER A 680 15.29 -23.20 12.00
N VAL A 681 13.97 -23.38 11.89
CA VAL A 681 13.30 -24.13 10.82
C VAL A 681 13.28 -23.36 9.50
N GLU A 682 13.45 -22.05 9.54
CA GLU A 682 13.66 -21.18 8.37
C GLU A 682 14.92 -21.57 7.58
N LYS A 683 15.98 -22.01 8.25
CA LYS A 683 17.30 -22.24 7.60
C LYS A 683 17.31 -23.35 6.54
N PRO A 684 16.71 -24.53 6.78
CA PRO A 684 16.54 -25.54 5.72
C PRO A 684 15.72 -25.05 4.53
N ILE A 685 14.71 -24.18 4.76
CA ILE A 685 13.84 -23.63 3.72
C ILE A 685 14.62 -22.58 2.89
N GLU A 686 15.31 -21.65 3.54
CA GLU A 686 16.22 -20.70 2.91
C GLU A 686 17.24 -21.40 2.01
N ARG A 687 17.81 -22.51 2.49
CA ARG A 687 18.77 -23.31 1.71
C ARG A 687 18.14 -23.94 0.47
N LEU A 688 16.89 -24.41 0.56
CA LEU A 688 16.15 -24.93 -0.60
C LEU A 688 15.88 -23.82 -1.62
N VAL A 689 15.45 -22.64 -1.18
CA VAL A 689 15.24 -21.49 -2.07
C VAL A 689 16.53 -21.08 -2.75
N LYS A 690 17.62 -20.95 -1.99
CA LYS A 690 18.95 -20.63 -2.53
C LYS A 690 19.38 -21.64 -3.59
N HIS A 691 19.16 -22.93 -3.37
CA HIS A 691 19.46 -23.95 -4.38
C HIS A 691 18.62 -23.78 -5.65
N ILE A 692 17.31 -23.51 -5.52
CA ILE A 692 16.42 -23.27 -6.66
C ILE A 692 16.93 -22.09 -7.51
N VAL A 693 17.32 -21.00 -6.85
CA VAL A 693 17.85 -19.79 -7.50
C VAL A 693 19.20 -20.06 -8.16
N GLU A 694 20.17 -20.61 -7.43
CA GLU A 694 21.54 -20.82 -7.92
C GLU A 694 21.61 -21.83 -9.08
N LYS A 695 20.76 -22.86 -9.06
CA LYS A 695 20.69 -23.87 -10.12
C LYS A 695 19.74 -23.51 -11.25
N ASN A 696 19.03 -22.37 -11.15
CA ASN A 696 18.02 -21.93 -12.11
C ASN A 696 16.95 -23.02 -12.34
N GLU A 697 16.55 -23.69 -11.26
CA GLU A 697 15.52 -24.71 -11.29
C GLU A 697 14.14 -24.11 -11.55
N GLN A 698 13.11 -24.95 -11.69
CA GLN A 698 11.75 -24.41 -11.79
C GLN A 698 11.40 -23.72 -10.47
N ALA A 699 10.72 -22.56 -10.49
CA ALA A 699 10.29 -21.86 -9.28
C ALA A 699 9.45 -22.75 -8.33
N ASN A 700 8.85 -23.81 -8.87
CA ASN A 700 8.02 -24.79 -8.19
C ASN A 700 8.70 -26.13 -7.93
N TRP A 701 10.02 -26.20 -8.15
CA TRP A 701 10.78 -27.44 -8.11
C TRP A 701 10.74 -28.10 -6.72
N ALA A 702 10.73 -27.32 -5.63
CA ALA A 702 10.37 -27.80 -4.31
C ALA A 702 9.21 -26.98 -3.74
N MET A 703 8.31 -27.64 -3.00
CA MET A 703 7.22 -26.99 -2.27
C MET A 703 7.15 -27.56 -0.86
N VAL A 704 6.90 -26.71 0.13
CA VAL A 704 6.77 -27.08 1.54
C VAL A 704 5.39 -26.68 2.04
N GLN A 705 4.52 -27.66 2.23
CA GLN A 705 3.17 -27.47 2.76
C GLN A 705 3.14 -27.87 4.24
N PHE A 706 2.95 -26.91 5.14
CA PHE A 706 2.67 -27.21 6.54
C PHE A 706 1.17 -27.44 6.76
N ILE A 707 0.85 -28.57 7.39
CA ILE A 707 -0.51 -28.95 7.79
C ILE A 707 -0.56 -28.97 9.33
N GLY A 708 -1.20 -27.95 9.87
CA GLY A 708 -1.37 -27.63 11.28
C GLY A 708 -2.45 -28.45 11.96
N PHE A 709 -2.14 -29.15 13.05
CA PHE A 709 -3.10 -29.90 13.86
C PHE A 709 -3.26 -29.23 15.23
N TYR A 710 -4.46 -28.76 15.56
CA TYR A 710 -4.68 -27.98 16.79
C TYR A 710 -5.88 -28.50 17.58
N LYS A 711 -5.89 -28.23 18.89
CA LYS A 711 -7.09 -28.42 19.71
C LYS A 711 -8.17 -27.45 19.29
N ASP A 712 -9.42 -27.84 19.56
CA ASP A 712 -10.57 -26.97 19.39
C ASP A 712 -11.36 -26.94 20.71
N PRO A 713 -11.41 -25.79 21.41
CA PRO A 713 -10.72 -24.54 21.10
C PRO A 713 -9.17 -24.63 21.19
N PRO A 714 -8.41 -23.73 20.52
CA PRO A 714 -6.95 -23.79 20.49
C PRO A 714 -6.35 -23.44 21.86
N SER A 715 -5.37 -24.24 22.31
CA SER A 715 -4.59 -23.93 23.50
C SER A 715 -3.63 -22.75 23.27
N GLU A 716 -3.07 -22.19 24.36
CA GLU A 716 -2.07 -21.12 24.27
C GLU A 716 -0.83 -21.57 23.45
N ALA A 717 -0.36 -22.80 23.66
CA ALA A 717 0.70 -23.39 22.85
C ALA A 717 0.30 -23.51 21.36
N ASP A 718 -0.96 -23.82 21.05
CA ASP A 718 -1.47 -23.84 19.67
C ASP A 718 -1.47 -22.46 19.03
N ARG A 719 -1.65 -21.38 19.81
CA ARG A 719 -1.55 -20.00 19.29
C ARG A 719 -0.10 -19.68 18.88
N TYR A 720 0.88 -20.06 19.70
CA TYR A 720 2.30 -19.92 19.35
C TYR A 720 2.68 -20.79 18.14
N GLY A 721 2.23 -22.04 18.11
CA GLY A 721 2.42 -22.92 16.95
C GLY A 721 1.85 -22.34 15.66
N LYS A 722 0.63 -21.78 15.70
CA LYS A 722 0.02 -21.07 14.58
C LYS A 722 0.82 -19.86 14.13
N ALA A 723 1.29 -19.05 15.08
CA ALA A 723 2.10 -17.87 14.76
C ALA A 723 3.42 -18.25 14.07
N ARG A 724 4.11 -19.31 14.54
CA ARG A 724 5.34 -19.82 13.90
C ARG A 724 5.08 -20.28 12.47
N LEU A 725 4.03 -21.04 12.24
CA LEU A 725 3.67 -21.48 10.89
C LEU A 725 3.33 -20.27 10.01
N LYS A 726 2.50 -19.33 10.48
CA LYS A 726 2.15 -18.12 9.73
C LYS A 726 3.39 -17.29 9.34
N TYR A 727 4.37 -17.18 10.23
CA TYR A 727 5.63 -16.51 9.96
C TYR A 727 6.44 -17.20 8.85
N LEU A 728 6.53 -18.54 8.90
CA LEU A 728 7.23 -19.32 7.86
C LEU A 728 6.56 -19.21 6.47
N ASP A 729 5.30 -18.82 6.42
CA ASP A 729 4.49 -18.69 5.21
C ASP A 729 4.57 -17.27 4.62
N ASN A 730 4.35 -16.24 5.44
CA ASN A 730 4.14 -14.87 4.96
C ASN A 730 5.33 -13.93 5.18
N ASP A 731 6.24 -14.25 6.11
CA ASP A 731 7.12 -13.25 6.73
C ASP A 731 8.62 -13.61 6.59
N LEU A 732 8.98 -14.62 5.79
CA LEU A 732 10.39 -15.04 5.60
C LEU A 732 11.18 -14.17 4.60
N GLY A 733 10.52 -13.35 3.77
CA GLY A 733 11.19 -12.43 2.85
C GLY A 733 12.13 -13.09 1.82
N LEU A 734 11.83 -14.34 1.41
CA LEU A 734 12.69 -15.11 0.50
C LEU A 734 12.48 -14.70 -0.95
N GLU A 735 13.53 -14.83 -1.78
CA GLU A 735 13.49 -14.56 -3.24
C GLU A 735 12.46 -15.41 -4.00
N SER A 736 12.09 -16.56 -3.44
CA SER A 736 11.03 -17.42 -3.96
C SER A 736 10.16 -17.94 -2.83
N ASP A 737 8.86 -17.72 -2.95
CA ASP A 737 7.89 -18.24 -2.01
C ASP A 737 7.57 -19.72 -2.33
N ILE A 738 8.12 -20.63 -1.52
CA ILE A 738 7.93 -22.09 -1.63
C ILE A 738 7.14 -22.70 -0.47
N VAL A 739 6.67 -21.90 0.48
CA VAL A 739 5.98 -22.35 1.71
C VAL A 739 4.48 -22.01 1.65
N ASP A 740 3.62 -22.86 2.22
CA ASP A 740 2.21 -22.54 2.52
C ASP A 740 1.77 -23.27 3.80
N THR A 741 0.84 -22.68 4.58
CA THR A 741 0.37 -23.25 5.86
C THR A 741 -1.15 -23.37 5.94
N ARG A 742 -1.66 -24.51 6.45
CA ARG A 742 -3.11 -24.80 6.59
C ARG A 742 -3.44 -25.49 7.90
N ASN A 743 -4.71 -25.48 8.34
CA ASN A 743 -5.18 -26.16 9.56
C ASN A 743 -6.04 -27.39 9.20
N ALA A 744 -5.75 -28.55 9.78
CA ALA A 744 -6.43 -29.82 9.55
C ALA A 744 -7.93 -29.84 9.93
N LYS A 745 -8.38 -29.02 10.90
CA LYS A 745 -9.77 -29.04 11.43
C LYS A 745 -10.70 -27.94 10.90
N LYS A 746 -10.16 -26.78 10.49
CA LYS A 746 -10.96 -25.69 9.92
C LYS A 746 -10.89 -25.82 8.41
N ASP A 747 -11.95 -26.37 7.82
CA ASP A 747 -12.25 -26.35 6.38
C ASP A 747 -11.00 -26.40 5.50
N ILE A 748 -10.44 -27.60 5.32
CA ILE A 748 -9.57 -27.84 4.16
C ILE A 748 -10.50 -28.28 3.02
N PRO A 749 -11.00 -27.39 2.13
CA PRO A 749 -11.32 -27.85 0.80
C PRO A 749 -10.04 -28.47 0.26
N ILE A 750 -10.07 -29.78 -0.01
CA ILE A 750 -8.89 -30.47 -0.54
C ILE A 750 -8.44 -29.86 -1.87
N GLN A 751 -9.38 -29.20 -2.55
CA GLN A 751 -9.15 -28.33 -3.69
C GLN A 751 -8.19 -27.17 -3.36
N VAL A 752 -8.21 -26.56 -2.17
CA VAL A 752 -7.29 -25.48 -1.78
C VAL A 752 -5.92 -26.00 -1.38
N LEU A 753 -5.87 -27.11 -0.62
CA LEU A 753 -4.60 -27.80 -0.30
C LEU A 753 -3.84 -28.20 -1.57
N MET A 754 -4.57 -28.48 -2.67
CA MET A 754 -4.02 -28.94 -3.94
C MET A 754 -3.94 -27.82 -5.01
N ARG A 755 -4.71 -26.72 -4.89
CA ARG A 755 -4.67 -25.53 -5.78
C ARG A 755 -3.43 -24.67 -5.55
N VAL A 756 -2.97 -24.49 -4.31
CA VAL A 756 -1.72 -23.75 -4.03
C VAL A 756 -0.51 -24.53 -4.59
N LEU A 757 -0.56 -25.87 -4.50
CA LEU A 757 0.45 -26.75 -5.08
C LEU A 757 0.46 -26.76 -6.63
N ALA A 758 -0.65 -26.40 -7.26
CA ALA A 758 -0.81 -26.28 -8.72
C ALA A 758 -0.51 -24.86 -9.25
N ALA A 759 -0.89 -23.81 -8.51
CA ALA A 759 -0.71 -22.41 -8.89
C ALA A 759 0.76 -22.04 -9.04
N ARG A 760 1.65 -22.64 -8.24
CA ARG A 760 3.08 -22.36 -8.32
C ARG A 760 3.80 -23.09 -9.46
N ILE A 761 3.25 -24.18 -10.02
CA ILE A 761 3.83 -24.90 -11.19
C ILE A 761 3.90 -24.03 -12.46
N LEU A 762 3.08 -22.99 -12.54
CA LEU A 762 2.98 -22.11 -13.71
C LEU A 762 3.94 -20.91 -13.67
N LEU A 763 4.75 -20.77 -12.61
CA LEU A 763 5.67 -19.63 -12.39
C LEU A 763 7.04 -19.79 -13.07
N ARG A 764 7.08 -20.39 -14.27
CA ARG A 764 8.26 -20.43 -15.14
C ARG A 764 7.89 -19.77 -16.47
N ILE A 765 8.05 -18.44 -16.59
CA ILE A 765 8.71 -17.67 -17.68
C ILE A 765 8.65 -16.17 -17.28
N GLN A 766 9.45 -15.71 -16.31
CA GLN A 766 9.78 -14.27 -16.20
C GLN A 766 10.91 -14.12 -15.20
N ILE A 767 12.14 -14.13 -15.69
CA ILE A 767 13.35 -13.43 -15.21
C ILE A 767 14.46 -13.92 -16.16
N ARG A 768 14.60 -13.20 -17.27
CA ARG A 768 15.84 -13.03 -18.03
C ARG A 768 15.56 -11.89 -19.00
N TRP A 769 16.58 -11.06 -19.24
CA TRP A 769 16.61 -9.83 -20.04
C TRP A 769 16.34 -8.53 -19.28
N THR A 770 17.32 -8.14 -18.47
CA THR A 770 17.74 -6.73 -18.31
C THR A 770 19.27 -6.68 -18.32
N LEU A 771 19.82 -6.46 -19.52
CA LEU A 771 21.01 -5.66 -19.76
C LEU A 771 20.55 -4.39 -20.48
#